data_AF-A0A8S3XN68-F1
#
_entry.id   AF-A0A8S3XN68-F1
#
_cell.length_a   1.000
_cell.length_b   1.000
_cell.length_c   1.000
_cell.angle_alpha   90.00
_cell.angle_beta   90.00
_cell.angle_gamma   90.00
#
_symmetry.space_group_name_H-M   'P 1'
#
loop_
_entity.id
_entity.type
_entity.pdbx_description
1 polymer ?
#
loop_
_entity_poly.entity_id
_entity_poly.type
_entity_poly.pdbx_seq_one_letter_code
_entity_poly.pdbx_strand_id
1 'polypeptide(L)'
;MSSRSKRMIDAVIKYVVSDSQNMAAVSNSNRDDCVRCYEPMVDDSIRKGGFSDDSPVEKNITQHPYPVCRLNHLDFDCDNHFCPWKVAQGGEMKWCGEAVGRGSPAYFARVARLRRALLLLAAAACTAAALLYWRQQSDDRATRPLHNLYTDVEPEWTWVCRNERCERLPAAEMSSLQSLPTCNMLCASTQLWPQPTGPVSLATAAVPVRASAFNLHVVASPSRHVSEHLEDAFSLFREDLRALEKNMISDKHSDIGPAHEVVVRISVNGSSDVRMLIDTDESYKLSLRPKRNTLVADITAHSFCGARHGLETLSQLIWLDPYAGSLLALEAATVEDAPRFRYRGLLLDTARNYFPVGEIVRTIDAMAACKLNTFHWHISDSQSFPLRLNSAPQLAQHGAYGPGAVYTTEEVRAIVRRARLRGIRVLIEVDAPAHVGRAWSWGPQAGLGQLAYCVEVEPWSAYCGEPPCGQLNPRNPHVYELLERIYAEIIQLTGVDDIFHLGGDEVSERCWSQYFNDTDPMDLWLDFTRRAMRALERANGGKAPEMTLLWSSRLTRSPYLERLDMKKFGIQVWGASRWPESRAVLDAGFRSVISHVDVWYLDCGFGSWRDSSDGHCGPYRSWQQIYEHRPWVDESVGGMGPVGDGWRVEGGEACQWSEQLAAGGLDARVWPRTAALAERLWSDRAEGAAADVYLRLDTQRARLLARGVRAAPLWPRWCTHNPHACL
;
A
#
# COMPACT_ATOMS: atom_id res chain seq x y z
N MET A 1 11.67 -32.76 27.08
CA MET A 1 12.41 -31.94 28.09
C MET A 1 11.70 -32.08 29.44
N SER A 2 12.40 -32.09 30.58
CA SER A 2 11.78 -32.37 31.89
C SER A 2 11.30 -31.12 32.62
N SER A 3 10.41 -31.30 33.61
CA SER A 3 9.79 -30.22 34.39
C SER A 3 10.77 -29.36 35.21
N ARG A 4 11.99 -29.86 35.49
CA ARG A 4 13.06 -29.07 36.12
C ARG A 4 13.56 -27.94 35.22
N SER A 5 13.61 -28.12 33.90
CA SER A 5 14.11 -27.11 32.97
C SER A 5 13.18 -25.89 32.89
N LYS A 6 11.85 -26.07 32.88
CA LYS A 6 10.89 -24.94 32.89
C LYS A 6 11.06 -24.08 34.16
N ARG A 7 11.02 -24.70 35.35
CA ARG A 7 11.14 -23.97 36.63
C ARG A 7 12.42 -23.15 36.76
N MET A 8 13.52 -23.57 36.11
CA MET A 8 14.77 -22.83 36.10
C MET A 8 14.73 -21.61 35.16
N ILE A 9 14.04 -21.72 34.01
CA ILE A 9 13.81 -20.62 33.08
C ILE A 9 12.83 -19.60 33.68
N ASP A 10 11.73 -20.06 34.26
CA ASP A 10 10.71 -19.22 34.91
C ASP A 10 11.32 -18.36 36.05
N ALA A 11 12.30 -18.91 36.78
CA ALA A 11 13.03 -18.21 37.83
C ALA A 11 13.98 -17.12 37.29
N VAL A 12 14.67 -17.39 36.17
CA VAL A 12 15.56 -16.41 35.51
C VAL A 12 14.75 -15.26 34.92
N ILE A 13 13.63 -15.55 34.25
CA ILE A 13 12.74 -14.52 33.68
C ILE A 13 12.22 -13.59 34.78
N LYS A 14 11.75 -14.13 35.92
CA LYS A 14 11.29 -13.31 37.05
C LYS A 14 12.39 -12.41 37.63
N TYR A 15 13.63 -12.89 37.68
CA TYR A 15 14.76 -12.08 38.17
C TYR A 15 15.05 -10.91 37.22
N VAL A 16 15.15 -11.16 35.92
CA VAL A 16 15.45 -10.13 34.90
C VAL A 16 14.35 -9.05 34.85
N VAL A 17 13.08 -9.43 35.01
CA VAL A 17 11.95 -8.46 35.05
C VAL A 17 11.97 -7.61 36.33
N SER A 18 12.48 -8.12 37.46
CA SER A 18 12.62 -7.30 38.68
C SER A 18 13.79 -6.30 38.63
N ASP A 19 14.89 -6.64 37.96
CA ASP A 19 16.03 -5.71 37.81
C ASP A 19 15.68 -4.53 36.89
N SER A 20 14.97 -4.76 35.78
CA SER A 20 14.59 -3.69 34.85
C SER A 20 13.58 -2.70 35.46
N GLN A 21 12.65 -3.17 36.28
CA GLN A 21 11.73 -2.30 37.02
C GLN A 21 12.46 -1.44 38.07
N ASN A 22 13.47 -2.00 38.76
CA ASN A 22 14.28 -1.23 39.71
C ASN A 22 15.15 -0.16 39.01
N MET A 23 15.71 -0.45 37.82
CA MET A 23 16.47 0.56 37.08
C MET A 23 15.60 1.74 36.61
N ALA A 24 14.34 1.48 36.21
CA ALA A 24 13.40 2.53 35.80
C ALA A 24 12.94 3.43 36.98
N ALA A 25 12.88 2.89 38.20
CA ALA A 25 12.52 3.66 39.40
C ALA A 25 13.60 4.68 39.80
N VAL A 26 14.87 4.41 39.50
CA VAL A 26 16.01 5.27 39.90
C VAL A 26 16.21 6.46 38.95
N SER A 27 15.76 6.40 37.70
CA SER A 27 15.88 7.54 36.76
C SER A 27 14.84 8.64 36.95
N ASN A 28 13.71 8.36 37.62
CA ASN A 28 12.57 9.29 37.73
C ASN A 28 12.54 10.11 39.04
N SER A 29 13.51 9.96 39.95
CA SER A 29 13.50 10.63 41.27
C SER A 29 14.37 11.90 41.38
N ASN A 30 15.04 12.31 40.29
CA ASN A 30 16.02 13.42 40.27
C ASN A 30 15.65 14.55 39.28
N ARG A 31 14.38 14.96 39.20
CA ARG A 31 13.96 16.12 38.37
C ARG A 31 13.06 17.17 39.04
N ASP A 32 12.45 16.87 40.17
CA ASP A 32 11.54 17.78 40.88
C ASP A 32 12.21 18.49 42.07
N ASP A 33 13.41 19.06 41.88
CA ASP A 33 14.08 19.86 42.92
C ASP A 33 15.07 20.89 42.34
N CYS A 34 14.55 21.92 41.64
CA CYS A 34 15.35 23.06 41.19
C CYS A 34 14.50 24.32 40.87
N VAL A 35 13.95 24.97 41.91
CA VAL A 35 13.16 26.22 41.77
C VAL A 35 13.83 27.38 42.51
N ARG A 36 14.20 28.42 41.75
CA ARG A 36 14.55 29.81 42.15
C ARG A 36 15.81 30.04 43.02
N CYS A 37 16.82 30.63 42.39
CA CYS A 37 17.78 31.65 42.86
C CYS A 37 18.57 32.12 41.61
N TYR A 38 18.91 33.39 41.35
CA TYR A 38 18.77 34.68 42.05
C TYR A 38 18.60 35.82 41.02
N GLU A 39 18.13 37.00 41.41
CA GLU A 39 18.14 38.23 40.57
C GLU A 39 19.43 39.04 40.75
N PRO A 40 19.84 39.84 39.74
CA PRO A 40 20.69 41.02 39.95
C PRO A 40 19.86 42.30 40.10
N MET A 41 20.08 43.05 41.18
CA MET A 41 19.52 44.40 41.35
C MET A 41 20.22 45.41 40.43
N VAL A 42 19.54 46.50 40.06
CA VAL A 42 19.89 47.89 40.45
C VAL A 42 18.73 48.84 40.05
N ASP A 43 18.42 49.79 40.94
CA ASP A 43 17.45 50.90 40.82
C ASP A 43 17.91 51.96 39.76
N ASP A 44 17.14 52.96 39.31
CA ASP A 44 16.01 53.70 39.91
C ASP A 44 15.20 54.45 38.82
N SER A 45 14.03 54.97 39.22
CA SER A 45 13.51 56.32 38.89
C SER A 45 12.61 56.60 37.66
N ILE A 46 11.35 56.92 38.00
CA ILE A 46 10.62 58.14 37.59
C ILE A 46 9.82 58.17 36.24
N ARG A 47 8.51 57.95 36.43
CA ARG A 47 7.32 58.70 35.91
C ARG A 47 6.92 58.70 34.41
N LYS A 48 5.70 58.13 34.23
CA LYS A 48 4.49 58.75 33.63
C LYS A 48 4.61 59.56 32.34
N GLY A 49 3.91 59.09 31.31
CA GLY A 49 3.36 59.93 30.24
C GLY A 49 3.12 59.13 28.97
N GLY A 50 1.88 59.12 28.46
CA GLY A 50 1.58 58.55 27.15
C GLY A 50 0.85 59.59 26.29
N PHE A 51 0.98 59.48 24.98
CA PHE A 51 0.04 59.99 23.98
C PHE A 51 0.20 59.18 22.67
N SER A 52 -0.44 59.60 21.60
CA SER A 52 -0.81 58.78 20.44
C SER A 52 0.01 59.05 19.15
N ASP A 53 -0.31 58.24 18.15
CA ASP A 53 -0.26 58.51 16.70
C ASP A 53 1.02 58.27 15.85
N ASP A 54 0.70 57.86 14.62
CA ASP A 54 1.38 57.92 13.32
C ASP A 54 2.70 57.19 12.96
N SER A 55 2.49 56.22 12.06
CA SER A 55 3.26 55.73 10.90
C SER A 55 4.05 56.79 10.08
N PRO A 56 4.87 56.40 9.07
CA PRO A 56 5.82 55.28 8.95
C PRO A 56 7.15 55.68 8.21
N VAL A 57 7.87 54.67 7.68
CA VAL A 57 8.70 54.72 6.43
C VAL A 57 10.20 55.17 6.48
N GLU A 58 11.07 54.17 6.18
CA GLU A 58 12.33 54.18 5.40
C GLU A 58 13.67 54.86 5.82
N LYS A 59 14.76 54.07 5.57
CA LYS A 59 16.09 54.45 4.99
C LYS A 59 17.10 55.25 5.84
N ASN A 60 18.43 55.04 5.76
CA ASN A 60 19.27 53.93 5.20
C ASN A 60 20.76 54.08 5.62
N ILE A 61 21.61 53.06 5.36
CA ILE A 61 23.11 53.13 5.23
C ILE A 61 23.89 53.37 6.55
N THR A 62 25.07 52.77 6.82
CA THR A 62 26.03 51.93 6.04
C THR A 62 26.17 50.50 6.66
N GLN A 63 27.27 49.71 6.79
CA GLN A 63 28.73 49.82 6.52
C GLN A 63 29.35 48.47 6.04
N HIS A 64 30.48 48.03 6.62
CA HIS A 64 31.42 46.98 6.15
C HIS A 64 32.25 46.41 7.34
N PRO A 65 33.11 45.37 7.19
CA PRO A 65 33.28 44.38 6.11
C PRO A 65 33.36 42.89 6.58
N TYR A 66 33.40 41.95 5.60
CA TYR A 66 33.93 40.58 5.77
C TYR A 66 35.44 40.49 5.47
N PRO A 67 36.13 39.41 5.91
CA PRO A 67 36.90 38.60 4.96
C PRO A 67 36.72 37.07 5.12
N VAL A 68 37.43 36.27 4.31
CA VAL A 68 37.23 34.82 4.07
C VAL A 68 38.57 34.08 4.00
N CYS A 69 38.72 32.84 4.55
CA CYS A 69 39.41 31.67 3.90
C CYS A 69 39.74 30.43 4.78
N ARG A 70 39.32 29.25 4.27
CA ARG A 70 40.06 27.96 4.04
C ARG A 70 40.95 27.25 5.10
N LEU A 71 40.59 25.96 5.33
CA LEU A 71 41.39 24.70 5.27
C LEU A 71 42.72 24.52 6.04
N ASN A 72 42.84 23.38 6.77
CA ASN A 72 43.73 22.25 6.40
C ASN A 72 43.56 20.97 7.27
N HIS A 73 44.15 19.85 6.82
CA HIS A 73 44.21 18.54 7.49
C HIS A 73 45.25 18.46 8.63
N LEU A 74 45.10 17.51 9.58
CA LEU A 74 46.02 16.36 9.80
C LEU A 74 45.55 15.42 10.93
N ASP A 75 46.24 14.28 11.09
CA ASP A 75 45.79 13.04 11.77
C ASP A 75 46.32 12.79 13.21
N PHE A 76 45.96 11.62 13.76
CA PHE A 76 46.43 10.90 14.98
C PHE A 76 45.97 11.42 16.36
N ASP A 77 45.67 10.62 17.39
CA ASP A 77 45.44 9.19 17.68
C ASP A 77 45.37 9.09 19.23
N CYS A 78 45.03 7.92 19.78
CA CYS A 78 45.37 7.43 21.13
C CYS A 78 44.84 8.17 22.40
N ASP A 79 43.93 7.43 23.06
CA ASP A 79 44.04 6.97 24.45
C ASP A 79 43.37 7.67 25.65
N ASN A 80 43.09 6.81 26.64
CA ASN A 80 42.46 7.01 27.93
C ASN A 80 43.11 8.11 28.79
N HIS A 81 42.29 8.93 29.47
CA HIS A 81 42.55 9.26 30.88
C HIS A 81 41.27 9.70 31.64
N PHE A 82 41.12 9.22 32.88
CA PHE A 82 40.11 9.68 33.84
C PHE A 82 40.42 11.12 34.30
N CYS A 83 39.40 11.98 34.37
CA CYS A 83 39.51 13.31 34.98
C CYS A 83 38.63 13.39 36.25
N PRO A 84 39.21 13.36 37.47
CA PRO A 84 38.45 13.30 38.72
C PRO A 84 38.08 14.70 39.24
N TRP A 85 36.79 14.99 39.36
CA TRP A 85 36.30 16.21 40.00
C TRP A 85 36.46 16.14 41.53
N LYS A 86 37.06 17.18 42.11
CA LYS A 86 37.00 17.46 43.56
C LYS A 86 36.08 18.66 43.80
N VAL A 87 35.24 18.56 44.84
CA VAL A 87 34.45 19.67 45.38
C VAL A 87 34.92 19.92 46.82
N ALA A 88 34.98 21.18 47.24
CA ALA A 88 35.53 21.58 48.53
C ALA A 88 34.48 22.26 49.43
N GLN A 89 34.38 21.78 50.68
CA GLN A 89 33.75 22.47 51.81
C GLN A 89 34.52 22.09 53.08
N GLY A 90 34.68 23.03 54.03
CA GLY A 90 35.27 22.79 55.36
C GLY A 90 36.74 22.33 55.33
N GLY A 91 37.68 23.26 55.51
CA GLY A 91 39.11 23.04 55.22
C GLY A 91 39.85 21.98 56.05
N GLU A 92 39.74 20.71 55.65
CA GLU A 92 40.80 19.68 55.79
C GLU A 92 40.60 18.58 54.73
N MET A 93 41.66 18.10 54.06
CA MET A 93 41.55 17.09 52.99
C MET A 93 41.71 15.65 53.51
N LYS A 94 40.67 14.83 53.42
CA LYS A 94 40.73 13.36 53.60
C LYS A 94 39.90 12.64 52.52
N TRP A 95 40.30 11.42 52.15
CA TRP A 95 39.61 10.60 51.14
C TRP A 95 38.63 9.62 51.81
N CYS A 96 37.44 9.44 51.22
CA CYS A 96 36.50 8.39 51.64
C CYS A 96 37.00 7.01 51.16
N GLY A 97 37.76 6.32 52.02
CA GLY A 97 38.32 4.99 51.73
C GLY A 97 38.11 3.93 52.81
N GLU A 98 37.31 4.19 53.85
CA GLU A 98 37.35 3.39 55.08
C GLU A 98 35.97 3.26 55.76
N ALA A 99 35.02 2.54 55.12
CA ALA A 99 33.66 2.36 55.66
C ALA A 99 32.93 1.03 55.30
N VAL A 100 33.62 -0.03 54.85
CA VAL A 100 33.00 -1.37 54.71
C VAL A 100 33.90 -2.47 55.27
N GLY A 101 33.44 -3.16 56.30
CA GLY A 101 34.19 -4.23 56.98
C GLY A 101 34.07 -5.61 56.33
N ARG A 102 35.21 -6.30 56.21
CA ARG A 102 35.40 -7.77 56.18
C ARG A 102 34.17 -8.63 55.82
N GLY A 103 33.98 -8.94 54.54
CA GLY A 103 32.91 -9.84 54.07
C GLY A 103 33.29 -10.78 52.90
N SER A 104 33.68 -12.02 53.21
CA SER A 104 33.71 -13.20 52.32
C SER A 104 34.36 -13.06 50.90
N PRO A 105 35.68 -13.32 50.75
CA PRO A 105 36.33 -13.33 49.41
C PRO A 105 35.81 -14.44 48.47
N ALA A 106 35.08 -15.43 49.00
CA ALA A 106 34.51 -16.53 48.21
C ALA A 106 33.36 -16.10 47.27
N TYR A 107 32.67 -14.99 47.57
CA TYR A 107 31.51 -14.55 46.77
C TYR A 107 31.93 -13.94 45.43
N PHE A 108 32.81 -12.92 45.46
CA PHE A 108 33.37 -12.30 44.25
C PHE A 108 34.09 -13.32 43.36
N ALA A 109 34.81 -14.29 43.96
CA ALA A 109 35.45 -15.37 43.21
C ALA A 109 34.46 -16.29 42.48
N ARG A 110 33.21 -16.44 42.94
CA ARG A 110 32.15 -17.17 42.23
C ARG A 110 31.53 -16.32 41.11
N VAL A 111 31.22 -15.05 41.37
CA VAL A 111 30.69 -14.13 40.34
C VAL A 111 31.67 -13.97 39.18
N ALA A 112 32.97 -13.81 39.46
CA ALA A 112 34.01 -13.72 38.43
C ALA A 112 34.13 -15.01 37.58
N ARG A 113 33.98 -16.20 38.19
CA ARG A 113 33.92 -17.48 37.45
C ARG A 113 32.68 -17.58 36.59
N LEU A 114 31.51 -17.17 37.10
CA LEU A 114 30.26 -17.17 36.32
C LEU A 114 30.37 -16.22 35.11
N ARG A 115 30.91 -15.02 35.30
CA ARG A 115 31.12 -14.04 34.22
C ARG A 115 32.09 -14.55 33.16
N ARG A 116 33.18 -15.22 33.56
CA ARG A 116 34.11 -15.90 32.62
C ARG A 116 33.44 -17.08 31.91
N ALA A 117 32.63 -17.89 32.59
CA ALA A 117 31.91 -19.00 31.96
C ALA A 117 30.86 -18.51 30.94
N LEU A 118 30.13 -17.42 31.25
CA LEU A 118 29.19 -16.78 30.33
C LEU A 118 29.91 -16.15 29.13
N LEU A 119 31.06 -15.50 29.33
CA LEU A 119 31.88 -14.97 28.23
C LEU A 119 32.45 -16.09 27.36
N LEU A 120 32.86 -17.22 27.93
CA LEU A 120 33.32 -18.40 27.17
C LEU A 120 32.17 -19.09 26.42
N LEU A 121 30.96 -19.14 26.99
CA LEU A 121 29.77 -19.64 26.30
C LEU A 121 29.31 -18.70 25.17
N ALA A 122 29.35 -17.39 25.39
CA ALA A 122 29.07 -16.39 24.36
C ALA A 122 30.12 -16.46 23.23
N ALA A 123 31.42 -16.53 23.58
CA ALA A 123 32.48 -16.73 22.61
C ALA A 123 32.28 -18.04 21.83
N ALA A 124 32.03 -19.16 22.50
CA ALA A 124 31.76 -20.45 21.85
C ALA A 124 30.50 -20.42 20.96
N ALA A 125 29.45 -19.70 21.35
CA ALA A 125 28.26 -19.49 20.52
C ALA A 125 28.56 -18.63 19.29
N CYS A 126 29.32 -17.54 19.44
CA CYS A 126 29.78 -16.71 18.32
C CYS A 126 30.74 -17.47 17.39
N THR A 127 31.65 -18.29 17.93
CA THR A 127 32.52 -19.16 17.13
C THR A 127 31.73 -20.28 16.44
N ALA A 128 30.71 -20.85 17.09
CA ALA A 128 29.83 -21.82 16.45
C ALA A 128 28.96 -21.18 15.36
N ALA A 129 28.45 -19.97 15.57
CA ALA A 129 27.73 -19.20 14.56
C ALA A 129 28.65 -18.81 13.39
N ALA A 130 29.87 -18.35 13.67
CA ALA A 130 30.88 -18.06 12.64
C ALA A 130 31.33 -19.31 11.89
N LEU A 131 31.47 -20.46 12.56
CA LEU A 131 31.76 -21.75 11.91
C LEU A 131 30.57 -22.30 11.13
N LEU A 132 29.32 -22.02 11.52
CA LEU A 132 28.13 -22.35 10.74
C LEU A 132 27.99 -21.45 9.50
N TYR A 133 28.24 -20.15 9.65
CA TYR A 133 28.27 -19.18 8.55
C TYR A 133 29.40 -19.45 7.57
N TRP A 134 30.62 -19.71 8.07
CA TRP A 134 31.76 -20.09 7.24
C TRP A 134 31.57 -21.48 6.63
N ARG A 135 30.91 -22.41 7.34
CA ARG A 135 30.48 -23.68 6.73
C ARG A 135 29.48 -23.45 5.59
N GLN A 136 28.50 -22.58 5.78
CA GLN A 136 27.51 -22.20 4.77
C GLN A 136 28.14 -21.48 3.55
N GLN A 137 29.27 -20.79 3.74
CA GLN A 137 30.12 -20.32 2.62
C GLN A 137 30.99 -21.43 2.00
N SER A 138 31.45 -22.41 2.79
CA SER A 138 32.33 -23.49 2.31
C SER A 138 31.60 -24.67 1.65
N ASP A 139 30.31 -24.86 1.96
CA ASP A 139 29.41 -25.82 1.29
C ASP A 139 28.96 -25.28 -0.09
N ASP A 140 29.89 -24.66 -0.83
CA ASP A 140 29.70 -24.14 -2.20
C ASP A 140 29.58 -25.25 -3.27
N ARG A 141 29.30 -26.48 -2.79
CA ARG A 141 28.83 -27.65 -3.54
C ARG A 141 27.35 -27.93 -3.34
N ALA A 142 26.64 -27.14 -2.52
CA ALA A 142 25.20 -27.01 -2.61
C ALA A 142 24.85 -26.60 -4.05
N THR A 143 24.00 -27.37 -4.72
CA THR A 143 23.86 -27.36 -6.17
C THR A 143 23.22 -26.08 -6.68
N ARG A 144 24.05 -25.06 -6.96
CA ARG A 144 23.73 -23.99 -7.91
C ARG A 144 23.37 -24.66 -9.26
N PRO A 145 22.33 -24.23 -9.98
CA PRO A 145 22.05 -24.78 -11.30
C PRO A 145 23.21 -24.42 -12.25
N LEU A 146 23.89 -25.46 -12.76
CA LEU A 146 25.08 -25.33 -13.59
C LEU A 146 24.69 -25.56 -15.05
N HIS A 147 24.72 -24.49 -15.85
CA HIS A 147 24.34 -24.53 -17.26
C HIS A 147 25.57 -24.63 -18.17
N ASN A 148 25.74 -25.80 -18.77
CA ASN A 148 26.57 -26.01 -19.96
C ASN A 148 25.67 -26.29 -21.17
N LEU A 149 26.21 -26.13 -22.38
CA LEU A 149 25.58 -26.49 -23.67
C LEU A 149 24.27 -25.76 -23.96
N TYR A 150 24.41 -24.58 -24.57
CA TYR A 150 23.34 -23.84 -25.23
C TYR A 150 23.33 -24.18 -26.73
N THR A 151 22.16 -24.10 -27.37
CA THR A 151 22.02 -24.11 -28.83
C THR A 151 21.20 -22.91 -29.28
N ASP A 152 21.52 -22.44 -30.50
CA ASP A 152 20.89 -21.35 -31.26
C ASP A 152 20.98 -19.92 -30.71
N VAL A 153 21.19 -19.70 -29.41
CA VAL A 153 21.82 -18.48 -28.88
C VAL A 153 22.76 -18.83 -27.72
N GLU A 154 24.07 -18.70 -27.92
CA GLU A 154 25.01 -18.65 -26.79
C GLU A 154 24.73 -17.37 -25.99
N PRO A 155 24.52 -17.43 -24.66
CA PRO A 155 24.33 -16.22 -23.87
C PRO A 155 25.62 -15.42 -23.85
N GLU A 156 25.66 -14.25 -24.48
CA GLU A 156 26.83 -13.36 -24.47
C GLU A 156 27.21 -12.85 -23.06
N TRP A 157 26.28 -12.92 -22.11
CA TRP A 157 26.34 -12.26 -20.80
C TRP A 157 26.02 -13.23 -19.66
N THR A 158 26.48 -12.90 -18.46
CA THR A 158 26.12 -13.54 -17.20
C THR A 158 26.05 -12.49 -16.10
N TRP A 159 25.28 -12.74 -15.04
CA TRP A 159 25.21 -11.87 -13.86
C TRP A 159 25.81 -12.59 -12.65
N VAL A 160 26.71 -11.91 -11.96
CA VAL A 160 27.41 -12.44 -10.79
C VAL A 160 27.05 -11.60 -9.56
N CYS A 161 26.64 -12.28 -8.49
CA CYS A 161 26.36 -11.64 -7.22
C CYS A 161 27.64 -11.13 -6.54
N ARG A 162 27.71 -9.82 -6.27
CA ARG A 162 28.80 -9.15 -5.55
C ARG A 162 28.20 -8.08 -4.63
N ASN A 163 28.36 -8.18 -3.31
CA ASN A 163 27.85 -7.20 -2.34
C ASN A 163 26.33 -6.89 -2.49
N GLU A 164 25.50 -7.92 -2.65
CA GLU A 164 24.05 -7.84 -3.00
C GLU A 164 23.73 -7.19 -4.36
N ARG A 165 24.71 -7.07 -5.26
CA ARG A 165 24.58 -6.49 -6.61
C ARG A 165 24.72 -7.54 -7.69
N CYS A 166 23.90 -7.43 -8.74
CA CYS A 166 24.02 -8.25 -9.93
C CYS A 166 24.89 -7.55 -10.98
N GLU A 167 26.20 -7.83 -10.95
CA GLU A 167 27.15 -7.28 -11.90
C GLU A 167 27.16 -8.12 -13.20
N ARG A 168 26.97 -7.44 -14.34
CA ARG A 168 26.94 -8.07 -15.66
C ARG A 168 28.36 -8.23 -16.22
N LEU A 169 28.72 -9.45 -16.59
CA LEU A 169 30.02 -9.80 -17.17
C LEU A 169 29.83 -10.54 -18.51
N PRO A 170 30.82 -10.53 -19.43
CA PRO A 170 30.81 -11.39 -20.61
C PRO A 170 30.82 -12.87 -20.20
N ALA A 171 29.99 -13.68 -20.84
CA ALA A 171 29.90 -15.12 -20.53
C ALA A 171 31.19 -15.88 -20.82
N ALA A 172 31.93 -15.50 -21.87
CA ALA A 172 33.19 -16.12 -22.27
C ALA A 172 34.32 -15.98 -21.21
N GLU A 173 34.17 -15.10 -20.22
CA GLU A 173 35.12 -14.93 -19.11
C GLU A 173 34.82 -15.86 -17.91
N MET A 174 33.68 -16.59 -17.93
CA MET A 174 33.11 -17.24 -16.75
C MET A 174 32.81 -18.73 -16.99
N SER A 175 33.28 -19.59 -16.08
CA SER A 175 33.04 -21.05 -16.11
C SER A 175 31.65 -21.47 -15.61
N SER A 176 30.79 -20.51 -15.24
CA SER A 176 29.41 -20.76 -14.78
C SER A 176 28.55 -19.55 -15.11
N LEU A 177 27.34 -19.82 -15.60
CA LEU A 177 26.46 -18.81 -16.18
C LEU A 177 25.16 -18.71 -15.38
N GLN A 178 24.76 -17.49 -15.04
CA GLN A 178 23.59 -17.17 -14.22
C GLN A 178 22.81 -16.04 -14.88
N SER A 179 21.50 -16.24 -15.04
CA SER A 179 20.61 -15.24 -15.65
C SER A 179 20.35 -14.07 -14.71
N LEU A 180 19.97 -12.91 -15.27
CA LEU A 180 19.54 -11.76 -14.47
C LEU A 180 18.37 -12.10 -13.51
N PRO A 181 17.28 -12.78 -13.92
CA PRO A 181 16.23 -13.22 -12.99
C PRO A 181 16.75 -14.04 -11.80
N THR A 182 17.61 -15.03 -12.05
CA THR A 182 18.18 -15.87 -10.98
C THR A 182 19.17 -15.10 -10.10
N CYS A 183 19.98 -14.20 -10.68
CA CYS A 183 20.83 -13.33 -9.88
C CYS A 183 19.98 -12.43 -8.98
N ASN A 184 18.96 -11.74 -9.51
CA ASN A 184 18.08 -10.88 -8.71
C ASN A 184 17.47 -11.66 -7.53
N MET A 185 16.90 -12.83 -7.80
CA MET A 185 16.21 -13.66 -6.81
C MET A 185 17.12 -14.31 -5.75
N LEU A 186 18.41 -14.52 -6.04
CA LEU A 186 19.36 -15.18 -5.12
C LEU A 186 20.41 -14.25 -4.50
N CYS A 187 20.62 -13.05 -5.06
CA CYS A 187 21.66 -12.12 -4.63
C CYS A 187 21.17 -11.00 -3.71
N ALA A 188 19.96 -10.47 -3.96
CA ALA A 188 19.42 -9.34 -3.21
C ALA A 188 18.62 -9.80 -1.98
N SER A 189 18.77 -9.10 -0.86
CA SER A 189 18.14 -9.44 0.42
C SER A 189 16.61 -9.61 0.40
N THR A 190 15.87 -8.99 -0.55
CA THR A 190 14.46 -9.31 -0.86
C THR A 190 14.09 -8.83 -2.27
N GLN A 191 13.37 -9.66 -3.05
CA GLN A 191 12.79 -9.31 -4.37
C GLN A 191 11.25 -9.44 -4.42
N LEU A 192 10.59 -9.27 -3.28
CA LEU A 192 9.13 -9.33 -3.15
C LEU A 192 8.49 -7.97 -3.40
N TRP A 193 7.26 -7.98 -3.93
CA TRP A 193 6.46 -6.77 -4.17
C TRP A 193 4.95 -7.03 -3.95
N PRO A 194 4.30 -6.33 -3.00
CA PRO A 194 4.90 -5.51 -1.96
C PRO A 194 5.89 -6.30 -1.09
N GLN A 195 6.90 -5.60 -0.57
CA GLN A 195 7.77 -6.15 0.46
C GLN A 195 6.96 -6.49 1.73
N PRO A 196 7.11 -7.69 2.29
CA PRO A 196 6.39 -8.08 3.51
C PRO A 196 6.69 -7.18 4.70
N THR A 197 5.70 -7.02 5.58
CA THR A 197 5.79 -6.20 6.80
C THR A 197 6.38 -6.94 8.01
N GLY A 198 6.31 -8.28 8.03
CA GLY A 198 6.84 -9.12 9.10
C GLY A 198 8.19 -9.78 8.75
N PRO A 199 8.66 -10.72 9.59
CA PRO A 199 9.92 -11.43 9.35
C PRO A 199 9.97 -12.14 7.99
N VAL A 200 11.07 -11.92 7.27
CA VAL A 200 11.41 -12.58 5.99
C VAL A 200 12.75 -13.29 6.11
N SER A 201 12.81 -14.50 5.56
CA SER A 201 14.04 -15.27 5.37
C SER A 201 13.94 -16.02 4.04
N LEU A 202 14.88 -15.81 3.13
CA LEU A 202 14.91 -16.42 1.79
C LEU A 202 16.18 -17.27 1.62
N ALA A 203 16.10 -18.38 0.90
CA ALA A 203 17.28 -19.18 0.54
C ALA A 203 18.07 -18.53 -0.62
N THR A 204 19.39 -18.65 -0.58
CA THR A 204 20.31 -18.27 -1.68
C THR A 204 20.49 -19.40 -2.71
N ALA A 205 19.53 -20.34 -2.77
CA ALA A 205 19.54 -21.50 -3.65
C ALA A 205 18.14 -21.77 -4.22
N ALA A 206 18.09 -22.37 -5.41
CA ALA A 206 16.86 -22.64 -6.15
C ALA A 206 16.86 -24.03 -6.77
N VAL A 207 15.66 -24.60 -6.97
CA VAL A 207 15.45 -25.90 -7.59
C VAL A 207 14.48 -25.80 -8.78
N PRO A 208 14.62 -26.63 -9.82
CA PRO A 208 13.67 -26.65 -10.93
C PRO A 208 12.31 -27.18 -10.48
N VAL A 209 11.24 -26.56 -11.00
CA VAL A 209 9.83 -26.95 -10.77
C VAL A 209 9.06 -26.91 -12.09
N ARG A 210 7.79 -27.37 -12.08
CA ARG A 210 6.85 -27.22 -13.21
C ARG A 210 5.45 -26.91 -12.70
N ALA A 211 4.66 -26.10 -13.39
CA ALA A 211 3.29 -25.73 -13.00
C ALA A 211 2.34 -26.95 -12.91
N SER A 212 2.64 -28.02 -13.64
CA SER A 212 1.96 -29.32 -13.52
C SER A 212 2.24 -30.03 -12.18
N ALA A 213 3.42 -29.85 -11.59
CA ALA A 213 3.88 -30.51 -10.37
C ALA A 213 3.44 -29.82 -9.05
N PHE A 214 2.76 -28.68 -9.15
CA PHE A 214 2.10 -28.04 -8.00
C PHE A 214 0.77 -28.73 -7.68
N ASN A 215 0.65 -29.21 -6.44
CA ASN A 215 -0.53 -29.89 -5.92
C ASN A 215 -1.02 -29.23 -4.62
N LEU A 216 -2.32 -28.97 -4.50
CA LEU A 216 -2.94 -28.40 -3.31
C LEU A 216 -3.36 -29.50 -2.34
N HIS A 217 -3.19 -29.22 -1.06
CA HIS A 217 -3.80 -29.93 0.05
C HIS A 217 -4.38 -28.90 1.04
N VAL A 218 -5.70 -28.73 1.05
CA VAL A 218 -6.37 -27.96 2.13
C VAL A 218 -6.26 -28.77 3.42
N VAL A 219 -5.49 -28.27 4.38
CA VAL A 219 -5.21 -28.92 5.68
C VAL A 219 -6.31 -28.60 6.69
N ALA A 220 -6.79 -27.36 6.69
CA ALA A 220 -7.90 -26.90 7.52
C ALA A 220 -8.63 -25.74 6.81
N SER A 221 -9.93 -25.67 7.02
CA SER A 221 -10.83 -24.68 6.44
C SER A 221 -12.08 -24.56 7.33
N PRO A 222 -12.63 -23.36 7.58
CA PRO A 222 -13.75 -23.18 8.48
C PRO A 222 -15.11 -23.48 7.81
N SER A 223 -15.15 -23.59 6.48
CA SER A 223 -16.36 -23.97 5.74
C SER A 223 -16.00 -24.68 4.43
N ARG A 224 -16.93 -25.50 3.91
CA ARG A 224 -16.80 -26.08 2.56
C ARG A 224 -16.59 -24.99 1.49
N HIS A 225 -17.27 -23.86 1.64
CA HIS A 225 -17.22 -22.75 0.68
C HIS A 225 -15.82 -22.09 0.59
N VAL A 226 -15.12 -21.98 1.72
CA VAL A 226 -13.71 -21.54 1.76
C VAL A 226 -12.80 -22.57 1.08
N SER A 227 -13.04 -23.88 1.28
CA SER A 227 -12.26 -24.91 0.59
C SER A 227 -12.41 -24.84 -0.93
N GLU A 228 -13.65 -24.70 -1.42
CA GLU A 228 -13.96 -24.56 -2.85
C GLU A 228 -13.32 -23.29 -3.45
N HIS A 229 -13.30 -22.17 -2.69
CA HIS A 229 -12.61 -20.95 -3.12
C HIS A 229 -11.07 -21.10 -3.14
N LEU A 230 -10.49 -21.84 -2.21
CA LEU A 230 -9.05 -22.16 -2.22
C LEU A 230 -8.67 -23.04 -3.42
N GLU A 231 -9.52 -23.98 -3.81
CA GLU A 231 -9.32 -24.83 -5.00
C GLU A 231 -9.41 -24.02 -6.30
N ASP A 232 -10.44 -23.18 -6.47
CA ASP A 232 -10.57 -22.25 -7.60
C ASP A 232 -9.36 -21.30 -7.69
N ALA A 233 -8.99 -20.64 -6.59
CA ALA A 233 -7.87 -19.69 -6.55
C ALA A 233 -6.52 -20.37 -6.82
N PHE A 234 -6.35 -21.64 -6.42
CA PHE A 234 -5.18 -22.43 -6.75
C PHE A 234 -5.14 -22.88 -8.22
N SER A 235 -6.30 -23.06 -8.87
CA SER A 235 -6.34 -23.23 -10.34
C SER A 235 -5.78 -21.98 -11.02
N LEU A 236 -6.21 -20.79 -10.61
CA LEU A 236 -5.70 -19.53 -11.17
C LEU A 236 -4.18 -19.39 -10.97
N PHE A 237 -3.67 -19.69 -9.78
CA PHE A 237 -2.22 -19.73 -9.50
C PHE A 237 -1.47 -20.69 -10.44
N ARG A 238 -2.02 -21.88 -10.73
CA ARG A 238 -1.42 -22.83 -11.70
C ARG A 238 -1.58 -22.39 -13.14
N GLU A 239 -2.63 -21.66 -13.49
CA GLU A 239 -2.81 -21.05 -14.80
C GLU A 239 -1.79 -19.93 -15.03
N ASP A 240 -1.53 -19.08 -14.02
CA ASP A 240 -0.48 -18.06 -14.06
C ASP A 240 0.91 -18.69 -14.27
N LEU A 241 1.25 -19.75 -13.51
CA LEU A 241 2.52 -20.47 -13.70
C LEU A 241 2.62 -21.15 -15.08
N ARG A 242 1.52 -21.71 -15.61
CA ARG A 242 1.48 -22.26 -16.98
C ARG A 242 1.63 -21.18 -18.05
N ALA A 243 1.20 -19.94 -17.79
CA ALA A 243 1.42 -18.83 -18.71
C ALA A 243 2.91 -18.45 -18.77
N LEU A 244 3.61 -18.47 -17.64
CA LEU A 244 5.08 -18.33 -17.60
C LEU A 244 5.77 -19.45 -18.40
N GLU A 245 5.39 -20.72 -18.20
CA GLU A 245 5.93 -21.86 -18.95
C GLU A 245 5.66 -21.79 -20.46
N LYS A 246 4.52 -21.25 -20.90
CA LYS A 246 4.20 -21.11 -22.33
C LYS A 246 5.08 -20.11 -23.08
N ASN A 247 5.81 -19.25 -22.37
CA ASN A 247 6.76 -18.31 -22.96
C ASN A 247 8.17 -18.93 -23.13
N MET A 248 8.33 -20.23 -22.86
CA MET A 248 9.56 -20.97 -23.18
C MET A 248 9.68 -21.18 -24.70
N ILE A 249 10.90 -21.02 -25.22
CA ILE A 249 11.30 -21.70 -26.46
C ILE A 249 11.47 -23.20 -26.10
N SER A 250 11.05 -24.10 -26.97
CA SER A 250 11.21 -25.54 -26.73
C SER A 250 12.69 -25.92 -26.76
N ASP A 251 13.24 -26.37 -25.64
CA ASP A 251 13.55 -27.79 -25.48
C ASP A 251 13.89 -28.17 -24.02
N LYS A 252 14.03 -29.48 -23.76
CA LYS A 252 14.21 -30.03 -22.40
C LYS A 252 15.70 -30.23 -22.10
N HIS A 253 16.32 -29.26 -21.44
CA HIS A 253 17.68 -29.42 -20.92
C HIS A 253 17.74 -30.53 -19.85
N SER A 254 18.70 -31.43 -19.97
CA SER A 254 18.94 -32.55 -19.04
C SER A 254 19.60 -32.12 -17.72
N ASP A 255 20.32 -31.01 -17.74
CA ASP A 255 21.43 -30.75 -16.83
C ASP A 255 20.99 -30.07 -15.52
N ILE A 256 19.77 -29.51 -15.51
CA ILE A 256 19.11 -28.94 -14.32
C ILE A 256 18.70 -30.00 -13.29
N GLY A 257 18.69 -31.28 -13.66
CA GLY A 257 18.11 -32.36 -12.87
C GLY A 257 16.57 -32.42 -12.93
N PRO A 258 15.94 -33.34 -12.18
CA PRO A 258 14.50 -33.53 -12.21
C PRO A 258 13.76 -32.37 -11.54
N ALA A 259 12.68 -31.90 -12.18
CA ALA A 259 11.77 -30.93 -11.58
C ALA A 259 11.14 -31.50 -10.29
N HIS A 260 11.14 -30.71 -9.24
CA HIS A 260 10.63 -31.07 -7.92
C HIS A 260 9.09 -31.01 -7.90
N GLU A 261 8.48 -31.93 -7.14
CA GLU A 261 7.06 -31.80 -6.77
C GLU A 261 6.90 -30.66 -5.76
N VAL A 262 5.79 -29.90 -5.85
CA VAL A 262 5.48 -28.85 -4.87
C VAL A 262 4.13 -29.11 -4.23
N VAL A 263 4.14 -29.45 -2.94
CA VAL A 263 2.93 -29.69 -2.16
C VAL A 263 2.58 -28.43 -1.40
N VAL A 264 1.55 -27.72 -1.86
CA VAL A 264 1.04 -26.49 -1.25
C VAL A 264 -0.03 -26.85 -0.23
N ARG A 265 0.21 -26.53 1.04
CA ARG A 265 -0.60 -26.93 2.19
C ARG A 265 -1.25 -25.71 2.81
N ILE A 266 -2.56 -25.52 2.63
CA ILE A 266 -3.25 -24.31 3.09
C ILE A 266 -4.10 -24.60 4.33
N SER A 267 -4.00 -23.75 5.34
CA SER A 267 -4.78 -23.80 6.58
C SER A 267 -5.43 -22.43 6.84
N VAL A 268 -6.75 -22.33 6.64
CA VAL A 268 -7.54 -21.13 7.01
C VAL A 268 -8.25 -21.38 8.34
N ASN A 269 -7.90 -20.58 9.35
CA ASN A 269 -8.37 -20.74 10.72
C ASN A 269 -8.96 -19.41 11.24
N GLY A 270 -10.18 -19.09 10.82
CA GLY A 270 -10.85 -17.83 11.18
C GLY A 270 -12.19 -17.67 10.44
N SER A 271 -12.28 -16.69 9.53
CA SER A 271 -13.52 -16.35 8.83
C SER A 271 -13.99 -17.44 7.87
N SER A 272 -15.29 -17.75 7.93
CA SER A 272 -16.00 -18.57 6.94
C SER A 272 -16.48 -17.79 5.71
N ASP A 273 -16.36 -16.46 5.72
CA ASP A 273 -16.63 -15.61 4.56
C ASP A 273 -15.41 -15.59 3.63
N VAL A 274 -15.67 -15.58 2.33
CA VAL A 274 -14.70 -15.57 1.23
C VAL A 274 -14.60 -14.19 0.56
N ARG A 275 -15.43 -13.24 1.00
CA ARG A 275 -15.45 -11.86 0.50
C ARG A 275 -14.33 -11.02 1.11
N MET A 276 -13.94 -9.99 0.35
CA MET A 276 -13.05 -8.93 0.80
C MET A 276 -13.90 -7.83 1.45
N LEU A 277 -14.09 -7.90 2.77
CA LEU A 277 -14.78 -6.91 3.60
C LEU A 277 -13.76 -5.89 4.15
N ILE A 278 -14.22 -4.76 4.65
CA ILE A 278 -13.38 -3.63 5.12
C ILE A 278 -12.60 -3.97 6.41
N ASP A 279 -13.01 -5.02 7.10
CA ASP A 279 -12.37 -5.58 8.30
C ASP A 279 -11.76 -6.98 8.09
N THR A 280 -11.74 -7.50 6.85
CA THR A 280 -11.14 -8.81 6.54
C THR A 280 -9.68 -8.89 6.98
N ASP A 281 -9.35 -9.91 7.78
CA ASP A 281 -7.96 -10.21 8.15
C ASP A 281 -7.20 -10.76 6.92
N GLU A 282 -6.35 -9.91 6.34
CA GLU A 282 -5.51 -10.21 5.18
C GLU A 282 -4.13 -10.78 5.54
N SER A 283 -3.86 -11.07 6.83
CA SER A 283 -2.58 -11.60 7.28
C SER A 283 -2.36 -13.07 6.90
N TYR A 284 -1.08 -13.44 6.71
CA TYR A 284 -0.68 -14.82 6.47
C TYR A 284 0.75 -15.13 6.93
N LYS A 285 1.04 -16.44 7.02
CA LYS A 285 2.37 -16.99 7.20
C LYS A 285 2.64 -18.05 6.12
N LEU A 286 3.68 -17.84 5.33
CA LEU A 286 4.17 -18.74 4.30
C LEU A 286 5.51 -19.33 4.74
N SER A 287 5.67 -20.65 4.62
CA SER A 287 6.95 -21.33 4.89
C SER A 287 7.19 -22.43 3.86
N LEU A 288 8.21 -22.24 3.04
CA LEU A 288 8.67 -23.14 1.99
C LEU A 288 9.88 -23.92 2.51
N ARG A 289 9.84 -25.26 2.43
CA ARG A 289 10.89 -26.15 2.97
C ARG A 289 11.17 -27.35 2.05
N PRO A 290 12.43 -27.75 1.85
CA PRO A 290 12.78 -28.93 1.08
C PRO A 290 12.54 -30.22 1.87
N LYS A 291 12.17 -31.29 1.17
CA LYS A 291 11.88 -32.62 1.74
C LYS A 291 12.21 -33.72 0.74
N ARG A 292 13.52 -33.98 0.53
CA ARG A 292 14.01 -34.73 -0.64
C ARG A 292 13.56 -34.02 -1.93
N ASN A 293 13.21 -34.74 -2.99
CA ASN A 293 12.77 -34.22 -4.29
C ASN A 293 11.38 -33.51 -4.29
N THR A 294 10.91 -33.06 -3.13
CA THR A 294 9.62 -32.40 -2.93
C THR A 294 9.83 -31.12 -2.12
N LEU A 295 9.31 -29.99 -2.60
CA LEU A 295 9.12 -28.79 -1.80
C LEU A 295 7.76 -28.84 -1.09
N VAL A 296 7.71 -28.41 0.16
CA VAL A 296 6.47 -28.24 0.93
C VAL A 296 6.28 -26.76 1.23
N ALA A 297 5.18 -26.19 0.73
CA ALA A 297 4.80 -24.80 0.98
C ALA A 297 3.61 -24.76 1.95
N ASP A 298 3.89 -24.55 3.24
CA ASP A 298 2.85 -24.37 4.25
C ASP A 298 2.37 -22.91 4.25
N ILE A 299 1.07 -22.69 4.03
CA ILE A 299 0.39 -21.38 4.10
C ILE A 299 -0.65 -21.41 5.23
N THR A 300 -0.60 -20.44 6.12
CA THR A 300 -1.52 -20.29 7.27
C THR A 300 -2.12 -18.90 7.26
N ALA A 301 -3.44 -18.75 7.42
CA ALA A 301 -4.12 -17.45 7.44
C ALA A 301 -5.41 -17.49 8.26
N HIS A 302 -5.95 -16.30 8.59
CA HIS A 302 -7.24 -16.16 9.27
C HIS A 302 -8.43 -15.99 8.31
N SER A 303 -8.20 -15.72 7.03
CA SER A 303 -9.23 -15.66 6.00
C SER A 303 -8.79 -16.34 4.69
N PHE A 304 -9.74 -16.56 3.78
CA PHE A 304 -9.44 -16.91 2.39
C PHE A 304 -8.52 -15.87 1.73
N CYS A 305 -8.75 -14.57 1.96
CA CYS A 305 -7.99 -13.49 1.36
C CYS A 305 -6.52 -13.47 1.81
N GLY A 306 -6.25 -13.69 3.09
CA GLY A 306 -4.88 -13.86 3.60
C GLY A 306 -4.17 -15.07 2.96
N ALA A 307 -4.84 -16.22 2.85
CA ALA A 307 -4.29 -17.39 2.17
C ALA A 307 -4.01 -17.13 0.66
N ARG A 308 -4.87 -16.36 0.01
CA ARG A 308 -4.71 -15.89 -1.38
C ARG A 308 -3.48 -14.98 -1.53
N HIS A 309 -3.20 -14.08 -0.58
CA HIS A 309 -1.97 -13.27 -0.57
C HIS A 309 -0.72 -14.14 -0.32
N GLY A 310 -0.83 -15.18 0.50
CA GLY A 310 0.20 -16.21 0.65
C GLY A 310 0.52 -16.94 -0.66
N LEU A 311 -0.50 -17.25 -1.48
CA LEU A 311 -0.32 -17.80 -2.83
C LEU A 311 0.33 -16.80 -3.80
N GLU A 312 0.00 -15.50 -3.69
CA GLU A 312 0.66 -14.46 -4.51
C GLU A 312 2.15 -14.37 -4.18
N THR A 313 2.52 -14.26 -2.90
CA THR A 313 3.94 -14.24 -2.51
C THR A 313 4.64 -15.56 -2.84
N LEU A 314 3.99 -16.72 -2.70
CA LEU A 314 4.56 -17.99 -3.20
C LEU A 314 4.85 -17.92 -4.71
N SER A 315 3.99 -17.28 -5.51
CA SER A 315 4.23 -17.09 -6.95
C SER A 315 5.43 -16.20 -7.25
N GLN A 316 5.80 -15.29 -6.33
CA GLN A 316 6.96 -14.40 -6.46
C GLN A 316 8.28 -15.07 -6.04
N LEU A 317 8.22 -16.19 -5.32
CA LEU A 317 9.37 -17.09 -5.04
C LEU A 317 9.68 -18.02 -6.22
N ILE A 318 8.92 -17.92 -7.31
CA ILE A 318 9.01 -18.74 -8.52
C ILE A 318 9.27 -17.79 -9.71
N TRP A 319 10.15 -18.17 -10.62
CA TRP A 319 10.43 -17.39 -11.83
C TRP A 319 10.81 -18.29 -13.00
N LEU A 320 10.69 -17.73 -14.21
CA LEU A 320 11.20 -18.35 -15.43
C LEU A 320 12.69 -18.02 -15.56
N ASP A 321 13.56 -19.03 -15.59
CA ASP A 321 14.97 -18.83 -15.90
C ASP A 321 15.24 -19.12 -17.39
N PRO A 322 15.75 -18.14 -18.16
CA PRO A 322 15.98 -18.27 -19.60
C PRO A 322 17.24 -19.08 -19.97
N TYR A 323 18.10 -19.42 -19.00
CA TYR A 323 19.32 -20.22 -19.19
C TYR A 323 19.11 -21.68 -18.78
N ALA A 324 18.21 -21.92 -17.81
CA ALA A 324 17.75 -23.24 -17.44
C ALA A 324 16.70 -23.81 -18.41
N GLY A 325 15.97 -22.95 -19.15
CA GLY A 325 14.80 -23.39 -19.91
C GLY A 325 13.71 -24.00 -19.01
N SER A 326 13.50 -23.43 -17.81
CA SER A 326 12.52 -23.95 -16.85
C SER A 326 12.04 -22.90 -15.83
N LEU A 327 10.99 -23.24 -15.08
CA LEU A 327 10.67 -22.54 -13.85
C LEU A 327 11.64 -22.98 -12.74
N LEU A 328 12.22 -22.00 -12.04
CA LEU A 328 12.94 -22.21 -10.78
C LEU A 328 12.09 -21.71 -9.61
N ALA A 329 12.24 -22.33 -8.44
CA ALA A 329 11.69 -21.88 -7.18
C ALA A 329 12.79 -21.86 -6.10
N LEU A 330 12.72 -20.93 -5.14
CA LEU A 330 13.63 -20.96 -3.98
C LEU A 330 13.53 -22.29 -3.23
N GLU A 331 14.66 -22.83 -2.77
CA GLU A 331 14.68 -24.10 -2.04
C GLU A 331 13.95 -23.98 -0.68
N ALA A 332 14.13 -22.85 0.00
CA ALA A 332 13.44 -22.54 1.25
C ALA A 332 13.08 -21.05 1.37
N ALA A 333 12.03 -20.77 2.13
CA ALA A 333 11.62 -19.42 2.50
C ALA A 333 10.78 -19.44 3.79
N THR A 334 10.72 -18.32 4.50
CA THR A 334 9.71 -18.05 5.52
C THR A 334 9.36 -16.56 5.46
N VAL A 335 8.06 -16.28 5.44
CA VAL A 335 7.49 -14.93 5.35
C VAL A 335 6.28 -14.87 6.28
N GLU A 336 6.25 -13.90 7.18
CA GLU A 336 5.04 -13.47 7.87
C GLU A 336 4.66 -12.07 7.36
N ASP A 337 3.40 -11.83 7.04
CA ASP A 337 2.99 -10.60 6.33
C ASP A 337 1.54 -10.21 6.62
N ALA A 338 1.28 -8.90 6.59
CA ALA A 338 -0.03 -8.27 6.72
C ALA A 338 0.01 -6.83 6.17
N PRO A 339 -1.08 -6.31 5.58
CA PRO A 339 -1.09 -4.94 5.07
C PRO A 339 -1.16 -3.89 6.19
N ARG A 340 -0.52 -2.73 5.96
CA ARG A 340 -0.64 -1.55 6.81
C ARG A 340 -2.04 -0.92 6.75
N PHE A 341 -2.62 -0.82 5.56
CA PHE A 341 -3.92 -0.19 5.31
C PHE A 341 -4.98 -1.17 4.79
N ARG A 342 -6.23 -0.96 5.20
CA ARG A 342 -7.39 -1.82 4.89
C ARG A 342 -7.96 -1.55 3.51
N TYR A 343 -7.98 -0.29 3.09
CA TYR A 343 -8.45 0.11 1.76
C TYR A 343 -7.24 0.30 0.83
N ARG A 344 -7.13 -0.53 -0.21
CA ARG A 344 -6.02 -0.46 -1.18
C ARG A 344 -6.58 -0.52 -2.59
N GLY A 345 -6.86 0.68 -3.11
CA GLY A 345 -7.73 0.91 -4.25
C GLY A 345 -7.04 1.15 -5.59
N LEU A 346 -7.78 0.88 -6.66
CA LEU A 346 -7.64 1.49 -7.97
C LEU A 346 -9.05 1.86 -8.45
N LEU A 347 -9.30 3.14 -8.70
CA LEU A 347 -10.47 3.59 -9.45
C LEU A 347 -10.21 3.46 -10.94
N LEU A 348 -11.16 2.87 -11.66
CA LEU A 348 -11.29 2.98 -13.11
C LEU A 348 -12.67 3.52 -13.46
N ASP A 349 -12.66 4.71 -14.06
CA ASP A 349 -13.79 5.24 -14.80
C ASP A 349 -13.96 4.47 -16.12
N THR A 350 -15.19 4.03 -16.38
CA THR A 350 -15.59 3.40 -17.65
C THR A 350 -16.76 4.12 -18.35
N ALA A 351 -17.07 5.33 -17.90
CA ALA A 351 -18.21 6.14 -18.30
C ALA A 351 -17.83 7.29 -19.23
N ARG A 352 -16.69 7.97 -19.01
CA ARG A 352 -16.15 8.92 -20.00
C ARG A 352 -15.59 8.21 -21.24
N ASN A 353 -15.13 6.97 -21.10
CA ASN A 353 -14.76 6.07 -22.19
C ASN A 353 -14.97 4.60 -21.80
N TYR A 354 -15.42 3.76 -22.74
CA TYR A 354 -15.68 2.34 -22.50
C TYR A 354 -14.41 1.46 -22.58
N PHE A 355 -14.26 0.54 -21.64
CA PHE A 355 -13.16 -0.44 -21.60
C PHE A 355 -13.68 -1.89 -21.74
N PRO A 356 -13.16 -2.70 -22.68
CA PRO A 356 -13.55 -4.10 -22.81
C PRO A 356 -13.29 -4.92 -21.53
N VAL A 357 -14.19 -5.86 -21.24
CA VAL A 357 -14.12 -6.79 -20.10
C VAL A 357 -12.74 -7.44 -19.93
N GLY A 358 -12.07 -7.79 -21.03
CA GLY A 358 -10.72 -8.38 -21.00
C GLY A 358 -9.60 -7.45 -20.54
N GLU A 359 -9.79 -6.13 -20.55
CA GLU A 359 -8.85 -5.15 -19.98
C GLU A 359 -9.14 -4.90 -18.50
N ILE A 360 -10.42 -4.91 -18.09
CA ILE A 360 -10.85 -4.86 -16.68
C ILE A 360 -10.35 -6.12 -15.94
N VAL A 361 -10.57 -7.31 -16.49
CA VAL A 361 -10.08 -8.58 -15.92
C VAL A 361 -8.55 -8.60 -15.79
N ARG A 362 -7.83 -8.12 -16.80
CA ARG A 362 -6.36 -8.03 -16.77
C ARG A 362 -5.86 -7.01 -15.74
N THR A 363 -6.61 -5.93 -15.53
CA THR A 363 -6.33 -4.94 -14.48
C THR A 363 -6.54 -5.55 -13.09
N ILE A 364 -7.61 -6.31 -12.88
CA ILE A 364 -7.86 -7.08 -11.64
C ILE A 364 -6.74 -8.11 -11.38
N ASP A 365 -6.26 -8.82 -12.41
CA ASP A 365 -5.11 -9.74 -12.30
C ASP A 365 -3.78 -9.01 -11.99
N ALA A 366 -3.61 -7.75 -12.41
CA ALA A 366 -2.45 -6.91 -12.10
C ALA A 366 -2.51 -6.31 -10.68
N MET A 367 -3.69 -5.87 -10.24
CA MET A 367 -3.99 -5.46 -8.86
C MET A 367 -3.70 -6.62 -7.88
N ALA A 368 -4.16 -7.80 -8.25
CA ALA A 368 -3.90 -9.06 -7.58
C ALA A 368 -2.40 -9.37 -7.44
N ALA A 369 -1.61 -9.15 -8.50
CA ALA A 369 -0.16 -9.32 -8.48
C ALA A 369 0.55 -8.39 -7.48
N CYS A 370 -0.10 -7.29 -7.11
CA CYS A 370 0.43 -6.26 -6.22
C CYS A 370 -0.29 -6.21 -4.84
N LYS A 371 -1.17 -7.17 -4.52
CA LYS A 371 -1.99 -7.22 -3.29
C LYS A 371 -2.87 -5.98 -3.02
N LEU A 372 -3.31 -5.29 -4.07
CA LEU A 372 -4.45 -4.36 -3.97
C LEU A 372 -5.74 -5.16 -3.76
N ASN A 373 -6.73 -4.59 -3.08
CA ASN A 373 -7.92 -5.32 -2.63
C ASN A 373 -9.26 -4.68 -3.02
N THR A 374 -9.27 -3.48 -3.61
CA THR A 374 -10.50 -2.79 -4.00
C THR A 374 -10.39 -2.26 -5.42
N PHE A 375 -11.26 -2.77 -6.30
CA PHE A 375 -11.48 -2.23 -7.63
C PHE A 375 -12.70 -1.31 -7.55
N HIS A 376 -12.45 -0.01 -7.53
CA HIS A 376 -13.50 1.00 -7.53
C HIS A 376 -13.88 1.25 -8.99
N TRP A 377 -15.09 0.84 -9.35
CA TRP A 377 -15.59 0.88 -10.71
C TRP A 377 -16.59 2.02 -10.83
N HIS A 378 -16.09 3.20 -11.19
CA HIS A 378 -16.90 4.35 -11.55
C HIS A 378 -17.56 4.05 -12.90
N ILE A 379 -18.80 3.54 -12.84
CA ILE A 379 -19.42 2.84 -13.99
C ILE A 379 -20.39 3.72 -14.77
N SER A 380 -20.71 4.91 -14.29
CA SER A 380 -21.63 5.84 -14.95
C SER A 380 -21.35 7.29 -14.60
N ASP A 381 -21.47 8.15 -15.61
CA ASP A 381 -21.31 9.60 -15.51
C ASP A 381 -22.37 10.30 -16.40
N SER A 382 -22.22 11.62 -16.53
CA SER A 382 -22.86 12.48 -17.52
C SER A 382 -22.65 12.03 -18.97
N GLN A 383 -21.46 11.55 -19.34
CA GLN A 383 -21.16 11.16 -20.72
C GLN A 383 -21.77 9.81 -21.11
N SER A 384 -21.82 8.81 -20.22
CA SER A 384 -22.51 7.53 -20.49
C SER A 384 -22.91 6.70 -19.26
N PHE A 385 -23.84 5.78 -19.47
CA PHE A 385 -24.28 4.75 -18.50
C PHE A 385 -24.19 3.34 -19.15
N PRO A 386 -23.01 2.70 -19.17
CA PRO A 386 -22.82 1.38 -19.77
C PRO A 386 -23.35 0.19 -18.96
N LEU A 387 -23.65 0.34 -17.66
CA LEU A 387 -24.12 -0.79 -16.83
C LEU A 387 -25.56 -1.20 -17.16
N ARG A 388 -25.78 -2.44 -17.62
CA ARG A 388 -27.14 -2.98 -17.78
C ARG A 388 -27.71 -3.48 -16.45
N LEU A 389 -28.66 -2.71 -15.91
CA LEU A 389 -29.50 -3.08 -14.77
C LEU A 389 -30.84 -3.66 -15.24
N ASN A 390 -31.33 -4.69 -14.55
CA ASN A 390 -32.65 -5.29 -14.80
C ASN A 390 -33.77 -4.48 -14.13
N SER A 391 -33.46 -3.77 -13.05
CA SER A 391 -34.38 -2.91 -12.28
C SER A 391 -34.60 -1.52 -12.90
N ALA A 392 -33.67 -1.05 -13.73
CA ALA A 392 -33.70 0.24 -14.43
C ALA A 392 -33.04 0.17 -15.84
N PRO A 393 -33.50 -0.72 -16.74
CA PRO A 393 -32.85 -0.96 -18.04
C PRO A 393 -32.80 0.27 -18.96
N GLN A 394 -33.69 1.25 -18.73
CA GLN A 394 -33.73 2.53 -19.45
C GLN A 394 -32.40 3.29 -19.35
N LEU A 395 -31.68 3.20 -18.23
CA LEU A 395 -30.41 3.91 -18.02
C LEU A 395 -29.38 3.52 -19.10
N ALA A 396 -29.19 2.22 -19.33
CA ALA A 396 -28.31 1.72 -20.39
C ALA A 396 -28.90 1.93 -21.80
N GLN A 397 -30.23 1.85 -21.97
CA GLN A 397 -30.89 2.05 -23.26
C GLN A 397 -30.79 3.50 -23.78
N HIS A 398 -30.69 4.49 -22.88
CA HIS A 398 -30.58 5.90 -23.22
C HIS A 398 -29.19 6.51 -22.94
N GLY A 399 -28.34 5.80 -22.19
CA GLY A 399 -27.04 6.30 -21.72
C GLY A 399 -25.81 5.59 -22.27
N ALA A 400 -25.87 4.37 -22.80
CA ALA A 400 -24.68 3.71 -23.33
C ALA A 400 -24.28 4.26 -24.72
N TYR A 401 -22.96 4.36 -25.00
CA TYR A 401 -22.44 4.82 -26.30
C TYR A 401 -22.90 3.97 -27.50
N GLY A 402 -23.30 2.73 -27.27
CA GLY A 402 -23.90 1.86 -28.28
C GLY A 402 -23.91 0.39 -27.84
N PRO A 403 -24.48 -0.53 -28.65
CA PRO A 403 -24.68 -1.93 -28.26
C PRO A 403 -23.41 -2.71 -27.91
N GLY A 404 -22.22 -2.26 -28.37
CA GLY A 404 -20.92 -2.86 -28.04
C GLY A 404 -20.20 -2.21 -26.85
N ALA A 405 -20.81 -1.21 -26.21
CA ALA A 405 -20.28 -0.45 -25.08
C ALA A 405 -21.24 -0.55 -23.87
N VAL A 406 -21.62 -1.78 -23.53
CA VAL A 406 -22.56 -2.10 -22.44
C VAL A 406 -21.99 -3.26 -21.64
N TYR A 407 -21.92 -3.13 -20.31
CA TYR A 407 -21.61 -4.24 -19.41
C TYR A 407 -22.88 -5.01 -19.09
N THR A 408 -22.97 -6.26 -19.52
CA THR A 408 -24.10 -7.13 -19.20
C THR A 408 -24.02 -7.69 -17.78
N THR A 409 -25.17 -8.07 -17.22
CA THR A 409 -25.29 -8.74 -15.92
C THR A 409 -24.33 -9.92 -15.77
N GLU A 410 -24.16 -10.69 -16.85
CA GLU A 410 -23.33 -11.90 -16.92
C GLU A 410 -21.83 -11.56 -16.93
N GLU A 411 -21.43 -10.51 -17.63
CA GLU A 411 -20.04 -10.01 -17.64
C GLU A 411 -19.66 -9.41 -16.28
N VAL A 412 -20.54 -8.62 -15.66
CA VAL A 412 -20.33 -8.08 -14.31
C VAL A 412 -20.17 -9.22 -13.30
N ARG A 413 -21.04 -10.26 -13.35
CA ARG A 413 -20.90 -11.46 -12.52
C ARG A 413 -19.58 -12.20 -12.75
N ALA A 414 -19.10 -12.28 -14.00
CA ALA A 414 -17.80 -12.90 -14.32
C ALA A 414 -16.61 -12.08 -13.78
N ILE A 415 -16.65 -10.75 -13.93
CA ILE A 415 -15.66 -9.81 -13.36
C ILE A 415 -15.64 -9.95 -11.84
N VAL A 416 -16.79 -9.91 -11.17
CA VAL A 416 -16.93 -10.05 -9.71
C VAL A 416 -16.42 -11.42 -9.24
N ARG A 417 -16.70 -12.52 -9.94
CA ARG A 417 -16.13 -13.84 -9.58
C ARG A 417 -14.61 -13.84 -9.71
N ARG A 418 -14.05 -13.31 -10.80
CA ARG A 418 -12.58 -13.22 -10.99
C ARG A 418 -11.94 -12.37 -9.89
N ALA A 419 -12.50 -11.20 -9.59
CA ALA A 419 -12.06 -10.34 -8.50
C ALA A 419 -12.10 -11.05 -7.15
N ARG A 420 -13.20 -11.72 -6.80
CA ARG A 420 -13.34 -12.45 -5.53
C ARG A 420 -12.30 -13.55 -5.38
N LEU A 421 -12.09 -14.39 -6.41
CA LEU A 421 -11.02 -15.41 -6.41
C LEU A 421 -9.60 -14.81 -6.34
N ARG A 422 -9.45 -13.57 -6.80
CA ARG A 422 -8.22 -12.77 -6.68
C ARG A 422 -8.13 -11.94 -5.39
N GLY A 423 -9.07 -12.09 -4.45
CA GLY A 423 -9.06 -11.38 -3.16
C GLY A 423 -9.42 -9.90 -3.25
N ILE A 424 -10.14 -9.49 -4.28
CA ILE A 424 -10.51 -8.09 -4.58
C ILE A 424 -12.02 -7.91 -4.47
N ARG A 425 -12.48 -6.85 -3.78
CA ARG A 425 -13.87 -6.38 -3.84
C ARG A 425 -14.07 -5.53 -5.10
N VAL A 426 -15.26 -5.60 -5.69
CA VAL A 426 -15.68 -4.71 -6.78
C VAL A 426 -16.66 -3.72 -6.18
N LEU A 427 -16.21 -2.49 -5.96
CA LEU A 427 -17.00 -1.39 -5.44
C LEU A 427 -17.53 -0.61 -6.65
N ILE A 428 -18.79 -0.83 -7.04
CA ILE A 428 -19.39 -0.09 -8.16
C ILE A 428 -19.94 1.23 -7.65
N GLU A 429 -19.51 2.32 -8.29
CA GLU A 429 -20.05 3.66 -8.09
C GLU A 429 -21.02 4.03 -9.23
N VAL A 430 -22.18 4.54 -8.84
CA VAL A 430 -23.10 5.32 -9.69
C VAL A 430 -23.24 6.65 -8.99
N ASP A 431 -22.52 7.66 -9.48
CA ASP A 431 -22.43 8.97 -8.81
C ASP A 431 -23.80 9.68 -8.77
N ALA A 432 -24.03 10.43 -7.70
CA ALA A 432 -25.21 11.24 -7.50
C ALA A 432 -24.97 12.34 -6.44
N PRO A 433 -25.52 13.57 -6.63
CA PRO A 433 -26.50 13.95 -7.65
C PRO A 433 -25.91 14.71 -8.85
N ALA A 434 -24.60 15.01 -8.88
CA ALA A 434 -23.91 15.47 -10.08
C ALA A 434 -23.66 14.28 -11.04
N HIS A 435 -22.82 14.47 -12.06
CA HIS A 435 -22.30 13.37 -12.89
C HIS A 435 -23.39 12.44 -13.47
N VAL A 436 -24.52 13.03 -13.87
CA VAL A 436 -25.63 12.33 -14.52
C VAL A 436 -26.10 13.06 -15.78
N GLY A 437 -26.31 12.31 -16.86
CA GLY A 437 -26.62 12.88 -18.17
C GLY A 437 -27.87 12.30 -18.82
N ARG A 438 -27.83 12.19 -20.16
CA ARG A 438 -28.93 11.74 -21.02
C ARG A 438 -29.57 10.41 -20.60
N ALA A 439 -28.81 9.55 -19.91
CA ALA A 439 -29.28 8.31 -19.28
C ALA A 439 -30.53 8.48 -18.39
N TRP A 440 -30.79 9.68 -17.83
CA TRP A 440 -31.92 9.96 -16.93
C TRP A 440 -33.09 10.72 -17.58
N SER A 441 -32.97 11.12 -18.85
CA SER A 441 -33.94 11.99 -19.54
C SER A 441 -35.25 11.31 -19.99
N TRP A 442 -35.46 10.04 -19.65
CA TRP A 442 -36.64 9.23 -20.01
C TRP A 442 -37.79 9.30 -18.99
N GLY A 443 -37.55 9.92 -17.82
CA GLY A 443 -38.52 10.03 -16.73
C GLY A 443 -39.89 10.59 -17.14
N PRO A 444 -39.97 11.71 -17.89
CA PRO A 444 -41.25 12.28 -18.30
C PRO A 444 -42.10 11.35 -19.18
N GLN A 445 -41.47 10.64 -20.11
CA GLN A 445 -42.12 9.70 -21.02
C GLN A 445 -42.61 8.44 -20.29
N ALA A 446 -41.94 8.06 -19.20
CA ALA A 446 -42.36 6.99 -18.29
C ALA A 446 -43.35 7.46 -17.19
N GLY A 447 -43.77 8.72 -17.18
CA GLY A 447 -44.69 9.28 -16.18
C GLY A 447 -44.06 9.56 -14.81
N LEU A 448 -42.73 9.46 -14.67
CA LEU A 448 -41.99 9.70 -13.43
C LEU A 448 -41.60 11.18 -13.22
N GLY A 449 -42.04 12.08 -14.11
CA GLY A 449 -41.65 13.49 -14.11
C GLY A 449 -40.16 13.68 -14.49
N GLN A 450 -39.63 14.89 -14.25
CA GLN A 450 -38.22 15.19 -14.52
C GLN A 450 -37.34 14.51 -13.45
N LEU A 451 -36.52 13.54 -13.85
CA LEU A 451 -35.55 12.86 -12.98
C LEU A 451 -34.24 13.64 -12.83
N ALA A 452 -33.89 14.46 -13.83
CA ALA A 452 -32.70 15.29 -13.87
C ALA A 452 -32.98 16.69 -14.46
N TYR A 453 -32.07 17.63 -14.20
CA TYR A 453 -32.04 19.00 -14.68
C TYR A 453 -30.65 19.34 -15.24
N CYS A 454 -30.54 20.44 -15.98
CA CYS A 454 -29.29 20.91 -16.61
C CYS A 454 -28.63 19.92 -17.59
N VAL A 455 -29.30 18.82 -17.94
CA VAL A 455 -28.79 17.83 -18.89
C VAL A 455 -28.51 18.50 -20.23
N GLU A 456 -27.23 18.51 -20.63
CA GLU A 456 -26.75 19.13 -21.88
C GLU A 456 -27.08 20.64 -21.99
N VAL A 457 -27.10 21.36 -20.86
CA VAL A 457 -27.33 22.82 -20.84
C VAL A 457 -26.11 23.60 -21.35
N GLU A 458 -26.35 24.67 -22.12
CA GLU A 458 -25.32 25.58 -22.63
C GLU A 458 -25.54 27.03 -22.15
N PRO A 459 -24.48 27.83 -21.92
CA PRO A 459 -23.06 27.44 -21.96
C PRO A 459 -22.70 26.55 -20.76
N TRP A 460 -22.17 25.35 -21.02
CA TRP A 460 -21.94 24.32 -19.98
C TRP A 460 -21.06 24.82 -18.83
N SER A 461 -20.04 25.63 -19.14
CA SER A 461 -19.08 26.18 -18.17
C SER A 461 -19.69 27.19 -17.18
N ALA A 462 -20.93 27.61 -17.37
CA ALA A 462 -21.68 28.35 -16.36
C ALA A 462 -22.27 27.43 -15.27
N TYR A 463 -22.43 26.13 -15.54
CA TYR A 463 -23.27 25.20 -14.79
C TYR A 463 -22.60 23.89 -14.36
N CYS A 464 -21.44 23.50 -14.89
CA CYS A 464 -20.70 22.29 -14.49
C CYS A 464 -19.20 22.42 -14.76
N GLY A 465 -18.37 21.55 -14.16
CA GLY A 465 -16.93 21.49 -14.39
C GLY A 465 -16.54 20.96 -15.77
N GLU A 466 -17.37 20.12 -16.38
CA GLU A 466 -17.13 19.54 -17.71
C GLU A 466 -18.41 19.22 -18.49
N PRO A 467 -18.39 19.27 -19.83
CA PRO A 467 -19.53 18.88 -20.65
C PRO A 467 -19.67 17.34 -20.76
N PRO A 468 -20.90 16.82 -20.86
CA PRO A 468 -22.18 17.54 -20.76
C PRO A 468 -22.57 17.76 -19.29
N CYS A 469 -23.13 18.93 -18.95
CA CYS A 469 -23.73 19.11 -17.63
C CYS A 469 -24.91 18.15 -17.41
N GLY A 470 -25.23 17.88 -16.15
CA GLY A 470 -26.52 17.37 -15.71
C GLY A 470 -26.52 16.95 -14.24
N GLN A 471 -27.66 17.10 -13.56
CA GLN A 471 -27.82 16.76 -12.14
C GLN A 471 -29.19 16.15 -11.85
N LEU A 472 -29.29 15.23 -10.89
CA LEU A 472 -30.56 14.66 -10.45
C LEU A 472 -31.48 15.73 -9.83
N ASN A 473 -32.79 15.46 -9.88
CA ASN A 473 -33.82 16.30 -9.28
C ASN A 473 -34.03 15.91 -7.79
N PRO A 474 -33.54 16.70 -6.81
CA PRO A 474 -33.61 16.33 -5.39
C PRO A 474 -35.05 16.35 -4.84
N ARG A 475 -36.01 16.99 -5.51
CA ARG A 475 -37.40 17.05 -5.06
C ARG A 475 -38.25 15.88 -5.58
N ASN A 476 -37.87 15.22 -6.67
CA ASN A 476 -38.65 14.13 -7.26
C ASN A 476 -38.52 12.83 -6.41
N PRO A 477 -39.62 12.26 -5.87
CA PRO A 477 -39.55 11.03 -5.09
C PRO A 477 -39.04 9.83 -5.91
N HIS A 478 -39.37 9.74 -7.20
CA HIS A 478 -39.03 8.61 -8.05
C HIS A 478 -37.52 8.48 -8.32
N VAL A 479 -36.74 9.56 -8.17
CA VAL A 479 -35.27 9.48 -8.19
C VAL A 479 -34.78 8.54 -7.09
N TYR A 480 -35.29 8.68 -5.86
CA TYR A 480 -34.88 7.87 -4.73
C TYR A 480 -35.41 6.43 -4.78
N GLU A 481 -36.58 6.22 -5.39
CA GLU A 481 -37.12 4.89 -5.69
C GLU A 481 -36.31 4.15 -6.78
N LEU A 482 -35.67 4.88 -7.69
CA LEU A 482 -34.74 4.33 -8.68
C LEU A 482 -33.37 4.06 -8.05
N LEU A 483 -32.82 5.01 -7.26
CA LEU A 483 -31.56 4.81 -6.54
C LEU A 483 -31.63 3.60 -5.59
N GLU A 484 -32.72 3.41 -4.84
CA GLU A 484 -32.94 2.22 -4.01
C GLU A 484 -32.86 0.91 -4.81
N ARG A 485 -33.45 0.88 -6.02
CA ARG A 485 -33.41 -0.26 -6.93
C ARG A 485 -32.00 -0.51 -7.51
N ILE A 486 -31.33 0.56 -7.94
CA ILE A 486 -29.96 0.55 -8.47
C ILE A 486 -28.99 0.03 -7.42
N TYR A 487 -29.03 0.58 -6.20
CA TYR A 487 -28.17 0.16 -5.09
C TYR A 487 -28.43 -1.30 -4.69
N ALA A 488 -29.69 -1.74 -4.64
CA ALA A 488 -30.02 -3.13 -4.33
C ALA A 488 -29.47 -4.12 -5.38
N GLU A 489 -29.57 -3.77 -6.67
CA GLU A 489 -29.03 -4.60 -7.75
C GLU A 489 -27.49 -4.57 -7.77
N ILE A 490 -26.85 -3.44 -7.47
CA ILE A 490 -25.37 -3.35 -7.31
C ILE A 490 -24.88 -4.24 -6.16
N ILE A 491 -25.52 -4.17 -4.98
CA ILE A 491 -25.19 -5.02 -3.84
C ILE A 491 -25.38 -6.51 -4.21
N GLN A 492 -26.46 -6.84 -4.93
CA GLN A 492 -26.72 -8.21 -5.40
C GLN A 492 -25.66 -8.72 -6.42
N LEU A 493 -25.18 -7.85 -7.31
CA LEU A 493 -24.19 -8.21 -8.34
C LEU A 493 -22.78 -8.36 -7.78
N THR A 494 -22.37 -7.44 -6.91
CA THR A 494 -21.02 -7.39 -6.32
C THR A 494 -20.88 -8.30 -5.10
N GLY A 495 -21.96 -8.50 -4.34
CA GLY A 495 -21.93 -9.11 -3.01
C GLY A 495 -21.24 -8.24 -1.95
N VAL A 496 -21.06 -6.93 -2.22
CA VAL A 496 -20.44 -5.96 -1.31
C VAL A 496 -21.55 -5.20 -0.60
N ASP A 497 -21.66 -5.39 0.70
CA ASP A 497 -22.70 -4.85 1.61
C ASP A 497 -22.11 -4.08 2.80
N ASP A 498 -20.80 -4.14 2.99
CA ASP A 498 -20.02 -3.49 4.05
C ASP A 498 -19.53 -2.08 3.66
N ILE A 499 -19.31 -1.83 2.37
CA ILE A 499 -18.82 -0.55 1.84
C ILE A 499 -19.59 -0.15 0.56
N PHE A 500 -19.90 1.13 0.41
CA PHE A 500 -20.60 1.66 -0.77
C PHE A 500 -20.12 3.09 -1.07
N HIS A 501 -19.93 3.45 -2.35
CA HIS A 501 -19.62 4.83 -2.74
C HIS A 501 -20.90 5.49 -3.29
N LEU A 502 -21.29 6.64 -2.74
CA LEU A 502 -22.45 7.41 -3.19
C LEU A 502 -22.07 8.55 -4.16
N GLY A 503 -20.79 8.77 -4.40
CA GLY A 503 -20.30 9.86 -5.22
C GLY A 503 -20.37 11.20 -4.51
N GLY A 504 -20.95 12.21 -5.16
CA GLY A 504 -21.24 13.50 -4.56
C GLY A 504 -20.05 14.46 -4.55
N ASP A 505 -19.28 14.47 -5.63
CA ASP A 505 -18.43 15.59 -6.03
C ASP A 505 -19.20 16.68 -6.80
N GLU A 506 -18.49 17.74 -7.21
CA GLU A 506 -18.82 18.76 -8.24
C GLU A 506 -20.26 19.37 -8.34
N VAL A 507 -21.18 19.15 -7.38
CA VAL A 507 -22.57 19.63 -7.47
C VAL A 507 -22.65 21.15 -7.59
N SER A 508 -23.20 21.57 -8.72
CA SER A 508 -23.49 22.94 -9.10
C SER A 508 -24.77 23.46 -8.43
N GLU A 509 -24.57 24.31 -7.44
CA GLU A 509 -25.61 25.13 -6.84
C GLU A 509 -26.35 25.98 -7.89
N ARG A 510 -25.62 26.45 -8.92
CA ARG A 510 -26.17 27.26 -10.03
C ARG A 510 -27.16 26.48 -10.89
N CYS A 511 -26.89 25.19 -11.13
CA CYS A 511 -27.83 24.33 -11.84
C CYS A 511 -29.17 24.30 -11.10
N TRP A 512 -29.16 23.92 -9.81
CA TRP A 512 -30.37 23.80 -9.00
C TRP A 512 -31.07 25.13 -8.68
N SER A 513 -30.33 26.24 -8.54
CA SER A 513 -30.89 27.58 -8.30
C SER A 513 -31.89 28.05 -9.38
N GLN A 514 -31.79 27.53 -10.60
CA GLN A 514 -32.73 27.83 -11.69
C GLN A 514 -34.12 27.19 -11.50
N TYR A 515 -34.21 26.11 -10.72
CA TYR A 515 -35.41 25.28 -10.58
C TYR A 515 -35.98 25.27 -9.14
N PHE A 516 -35.17 25.62 -8.15
CA PHE A 516 -35.52 25.64 -6.72
C PHE A 516 -35.08 26.96 -6.08
N ASN A 517 -35.79 28.04 -6.39
CA ASN A 517 -35.51 29.39 -5.86
C ASN A 517 -35.97 29.59 -4.39
N ASP A 518 -36.57 28.58 -3.79
CA ASP A 518 -37.20 28.59 -2.46
C ASP A 518 -36.43 27.76 -1.41
N THR A 519 -35.20 27.31 -1.70
CA THR A 519 -34.32 26.61 -0.73
C THR A 519 -32.84 26.83 -1.08
N ASP A 520 -31.95 26.90 -0.10
CA ASP A 520 -30.49 26.87 -0.32
C ASP A 520 -30.11 25.56 -1.05
N PRO A 521 -29.43 25.60 -2.21
CA PRO A 521 -28.95 24.41 -2.90
C PRO A 521 -28.07 23.49 -2.03
N MET A 522 -27.35 24.03 -1.04
CA MET A 522 -26.57 23.21 -0.09
C MET A 522 -27.46 22.45 0.92
N ASP A 523 -28.62 23.01 1.29
CA ASP A 523 -29.62 22.30 2.09
C ASP A 523 -30.37 21.24 1.25
N LEU A 524 -30.61 21.53 -0.04
CA LEU A 524 -31.11 20.52 -0.99
C LEU A 524 -30.13 19.36 -1.16
N TRP A 525 -28.82 19.65 -1.18
CA TRP A 525 -27.78 18.62 -1.25
C TRP A 525 -27.77 17.76 0.02
N LEU A 526 -27.84 18.39 1.21
CA LEU A 526 -27.92 17.65 2.47
C LEU A 526 -29.17 16.78 2.58
N ASP A 527 -30.36 17.22 2.13
CA ASP A 527 -31.53 16.32 2.06
C ASP A 527 -31.35 15.22 1.02
N PHE A 528 -30.80 15.53 -0.16
CA PHE A 528 -30.52 14.54 -1.21
C PHE A 528 -29.61 13.42 -0.66
N THR A 529 -28.44 13.76 -0.13
CA THR A 529 -27.47 12.78 0.41
C THR A 529 -28.07 11.98 1.57
N ARG A 530 -28.87 12.62 2.44
CA ARG A 530 -29.57 11.92 3.53
C ARG A 530 -30.69 11.01 3.03
N ARG A 531 -31.33 11.30 1.89
CA ARG A 531 -32.36 10.46 1.25
C ARG A 531 -31.78 9.33 0.42
N ALA A 532 -30.67 9.58 -0.28
CA ALA A 532 -29.85 8.56 -0.95
C ALA A 532 -29.32 7.55 0.08
N MET A 533 -28.79 8.03 1.22
CA MET A 533 -28.39 7.14 2.33
C MET A 533 -29.57 6.31 2.86
N ARG A 534 -30.76 6.92 3.05
CA ARG A 534 -31.97 6.15 3.44
C ARG A 534 -32.42 5.14 2.38
N ALA A 535 -32.18 5.40 1.09
CA ALA A 535 -32.44 4.46 0.00
C ALA A 535 -31.44 3.29 0.02
N LEU A 536 -30.16 3.57 0.23
CA LEU A 536 -29.09 2.58 0.42
C LEU A 536 -29.35 1.71 1.67
N GLU A 537 -29.80 2.30 2.78
CA GLU A 537 -30.18 1.55 3.99
C GLU A 537 -31.31 0.55 3.74
N ARG A 538 -32.32 0.90 2.92
CA ARG A 538 -33.40 -0.02 2.55
C ARG A 538 -32.94 -1.09 1.56
N ALA A 539 -32.15 -0.69 0.55
CA ALA A 539 -31.54 -1.59 -0.42
C ALA A 539 -30.68 -2.67 0.26
N ASN A 540 -29.91 -2.29 1.29
CA ASN A 540 -29.09 -3.18 2.11
C ASN A 540 -29.86 -3.81 3.29
N GLY A 541 -31.11 -4.22 3.05
CA GLY A 541 -31.91 -5.00 4.01
C GLY A 541 -32.29 -4.28 5.31
N GLY A 542 -32.34 -2.94 5.31
CA GLY A 542 -32.63 -2.13 6.49
C GLY A 542 -31.40 -1.75 7.33
N LYS A 543 -30.18 -1.84 6.77
CA LYS A 543 -28.92 -1.55 7.47
C LYS A 543 -28.06 -0.56 6.69
N ALA A 544 -27.37 0.33 7.39
CA ALA A 544 -26.25 1.05 6.80
C ALA A 544 -25.08 0.08 6.55
N PRO A 545 -24.30 0.25 5.48
CA PRO A 545 -22.94 -0.30 5.38
C PRO A 545 -22.06 0.16 6.56
N GLU A 546 -20.97 -0.55 6.82
CA GLU A 546 -19.94 -0.19 7.81
C GLU A 546 -19.20 1.10 7.42
N MET A 547 -19.10 1.39 6.11
CA MET A 547 -18.67 2.71 5.61
C MET A 547 -19.39 3.07 4.30
N THR A 548 -20.08 4.21 4.29
CA THR A 548 -20.56 4.81 3.04
C THR A 548 -19.67 5.98 2.67
N LEU A 549 -19.03 5.93 1.50
CA LEU A 549 -18.11 6.94 1.03
C LEU A 549 -18.82 8.05 0.22
N LEU A 550 -18.31 9.26 0.37
CA LEU A 550 -18.60 10.44 -0.45
C LEU A 550 -17.27 11.05 -0.92
N TRP A 551 -17.23 11.65 -2.11
CA TRP A 551 -16.08 12.45 -2.52
C TRP A 551 -15.94 13.73 -1.66
N SER A 552 -14.70 14.18 -1.44
CA SER A 552 -14.43 15.48 -0.83
C SER A 552 -14.92 16.62 -1.72
N SER A 553 -16.00 17.30 -1.33
CA SER A 553 -16.70 18.28 -2.17
C SER A 553 -16.99 19.58 -1.39
N ARG A 554 -17.93 20.42 -1.85
CA ARG A 554 -18.39 21.57 -1.03
C ARG A 554 -19.28 21.12 0.15
N LEU A 555 -19.92 19.94 0.05
CA LEU A 555 -20.70 19.34 1.13
C LEU A 555 -19.82 18.93 2.32
N THR A 556 -18.57 18.54 2.05
CA THR A 556 -17.61 18.05 3.07
C THR A 556 -16.70 19.16 3.60
N ARG A 557 -17.18 20.41 3.61
CA ARG A 557 -16.48 21.59 4.16
C ARG A 557 -17.36 22.26 5.22
N SER A 558 -16.74 22.90 6.20
CA SER A 558 -17.49 23.70 7.19
C SER A 558 -18.30 24.81 6.51
N PRO A 559 -19.55 25.11 6.94
CA PRO A 559 -20.28 24.55 8.09
C PRO A 559 -21.19 23.35 7.74
N TYR A 560 -20.95 22.66 6.62
CA TYR A 560 -21.77 21.54 6.14
C TYR A 560 -21.20 20.17 6.56
N LEU A 561 -19.88 20.05 6.72
CA LEU A 561 -19.18 18.86 7.20
C LEU A 561 -19.71 18.40 8.58
N GLU A 562 -19.93 19.34 9.48
CA GLU A 562 -20.48 19.14 10.83
C GLU A 562 -21.95 18.71 10.83
N ARG A 563 -22.61 18.73 9.65
CA ARG A 563 -24.01 18.30 9.45
C ARG A 563 -24.08 16.87 8.85
N LEU A 564 -22.94 16.22 8.59
CA LEU A 564 -22.84 14.83 8.13
C LEU A 564 -22.66 13.87 9.33
N ASP A 565 -23.24 12.67 9.24
CA ASP A 565 -23.09 11.63 10.27
C ASP A 565 -21.78 10.85 10.08
N MET A 566 -20.75 11.24 10.81
CA MET A 566 -19.41 10.61 10.82
C MET A 566 -19.39 9.13 11.26
N LYS A 567 -20.51 8.58 11.75
CA LYS A 567 -20.65 7.13 12.00
C LYS A 567 -21.11 6.34 10.77
N LYS A 568 -21.63 7.03 9.75
CA LYS A 568 -22.12 6.44 8.49
C LYS A 568 -21.22 6.82 7.31
N PHE A 569 -20.84 8.09 7.25
CA PHE A 569 -20.05 8.63 6.16
C PHE A 569 -18.55 8.56 6.43
N GLY A 570 -17.82 7.97 5.48
CA GLY A 570 -16.40 8.26 5.26
C GLY A 570 -16.24 9.18 4.05
N ILE A 571 -15.09 9.83 3.91
CA ILE A 571 -14.82 10.78 2.82
C ILE A 571 -13.62 10.31 2.01
N GLN A 572 -13.77 10.18 0.69
CA GLN A 572 -12.65 9.97 -0.23
C GLN A 572 -12.05 11.32 -0.64
N VAL A 573 -10.83 11.59 -0.16
CA VAL A 573 -10.18 12.90 -0.25
C VAL A 573 -9.36 12.99 -1.53
N TRP A 574 -9.94 13.61 -2.56
CA TRP A 574 -9.30 13.81 -3.85
C TRP A 574 -8.60 15.17 -3.99
N GLY A 575 -8.98 16.16 -3.18
CA GLY A 575 -8.32 17.47 -3.15
C GLY A 575 -6.81 17.36 -2.94
N ALA A 576 -6.03 18.32 -3.46
CA ALA A 576 -4.56 18.23 -3.38
C ALA A 576 -4.05 18.18 -1.93
N SER A 577 -2.89 17.55 -1.73
CA SER A 577 -2.34 17.21 -0.41
C SER A 577 -2.10 18.41 0.53
N ARG A 578 -1.96 19.60 -0.03
CA ARG A 578 -1.71 20.86 0.69
C ARG A 578 -2.91 21.80 0.75
N TRP A 579 -4.08 21.38 0.25
CA TRP A 579 -5.30 22.18 0.37
C TRP A 579 -5.85 22.12 1.81
N PRO A 580 -6.20 23.26 2.42
CA PRO A 580 -6.78 23.30 3.77
C PRO A 580 -8.02 22.39 3.93
N GLU A 581 -8.81 22.23 2.88
CA GLU A 581 -10.03 21.41 2.89
C GLU A 581 -9.72 19.91 2.95
N SER A 582 -8.64 19.45 2.29
CA SER A 582 -8.16 18.06 2.40
C SER A 582 -7.71 17.75 3.84
N ARG A 583 -7.00 18.70 4.47
CA ARG A 583 -6.58 18.63 5.88
C ARG A 583 -7.80 18.66 6.83
N ALA A 584 -8.78 19.53 6.57
CA ALA A 584 -9.94 19.75 7.43
C ALA A 584 -10.84 18.51 7.57
N VAL A 585 -11.01 17.72 6.50
CA VAL A 585 -11.75 16.43 6.56
C VAL A 585 -11.10 15.45 7.54
N LEU A 586 -9.76 15.39 7.54
CA LEU A 586 -8.99 14.50 8.41
C LEU A 586 -8.98 15.00 9.86
N ASP A 587 -8.79 16.31 10.07
CA ASP A 587 -8.83 16.94 11.40
C ASP A 587 -10.23 16.92 12.04
N ALA A 588 -11.30 16.82 11.24
CA ALA A 588 -12.66 16.54 11.71
C ALA A 588 -12.86 15.08 12.19
N GLY A 589 -11.91 14.18 11.98
CA GLY A 589 -11.93 12.79 12.47
C GLY A 589 -12.73 11.80 11.62
N PHE A 590 -13.09 12.17 10.38
CA PHE A 590 -13.80 11.26 9.47
C PHE A 590 -12.95 10.05 9.08
N ARG A 591 -13.62 8.93 8.77
CA ARG A 591 -12.96 7.81 8.08
C ARG A 591 -12.59 8.28 6.68
N SER A 592 -11.35 8.08 6.26
CA SER A 592 -10.90 8.59 4.95
C SER A 592 -10.11 7.60 4.11
N VAL A 593 -10.40 7.64 2.82
CA VAL A 593 -9.57 7.06 1.75
C VAL A 593 -8.88 8.23 1.05
N ILE A 594 -7.57 8.18 0.86
CA ILE A 594 -6.82 9.27 0.23
C ILE A 594 -6.65 9.02 -1.28
N SER A 595 -6.90 10.06 -2.09
CA SER A 595 -6.78 10.06 -3.55
C SER A 595 -6.23 11.39 -4.11
N HIS A 596 -5.40 12.10 -3.34
CA HIS A 596 -4.99 13.48 -3.64
C HIS A 596 -4.51 13.68 -5.10
N VAL A 597 -5.17 14.59 -5.82
CA VAL A 597 -4.98 14.87 -7.26
C VAL A 597 -3.55 15.29 -7.61
N ASP A 598 -2.82 15.94 -6.69
CA ASP A 598 -1.42 16.32 -6.87
C ASP A 598 -0.43 15.14 -6.86
N VAL A 599 -0.88 13.92 -6.56
CA VAL A 599 -0.02 12.73 -6.53
C VAL A 599 -0.65 11.48 -7.18
N TRP A 600 -1.88 11.11 -6.86
CA TRP A 600 -2.43 9.76 -7.13
C TRP A 600 -3.45 9.68 -8.29
N TYR A 601 -3.73 10.80 -8.97
CA TYR A 601 -4.44 10.80 -10.25
C TYR A 601 -3.51 10.38 -11.39
N LEU A 602 -3.91 9.38 -12.16
CA LEU A 602 -3.11 8.72 -13.21
C LEU A 602 -3.40 9.27 -14.61
N ASP A 603 -4.58 9.84 -14.80
CA ASP A 603 -5.02 10.66 -15.94
C ASP A 603 -4.13 11.89 -16.19
N CYS A 604 -3.62 12.55 -15.14
CA CYS A 604 -2.91 13.83 -15.23
C CYS A 604 -1.67 13.81 -16.16
N GLY A 605 -1.49 14.94 -16.88
CA GLY A 605 -0.25 15.26 -17.60
C GLY A 605 -0.27 15.10 -19.12
N PHE A 606 -1.42 14.88 -19.76
CA PHE A 606 -1.54 14.55 -21.18
C PHE A 606 -2.15 15.68 -22.05
N GLY A 607 -2.02 16.95 -21.59
CA GLY A 607 -2.64 18.12 -22.22
C GLY A 607 -4.12 18.32 -21.85
N SER A 608 -4.78 19.35 -22.39
CA SER A 608 -6.24 19.51 -22.24
C SER A 608 -7.01 18.75 -23.32
N TRP A 609 -8.22 18.31 -22.99
CA TRP A 609 -9.23 17.85 -23.96
C TRP A 609 -10.34 18.89 -24.20
N ARG A 610 -10.37 19.96 -23.40
CA ARG A 610 -11.28 21.11 -23.51
C ARG A 610 -10.56 22.27 -24.20
N ASP A 611 -11.32 23.20 -24.79
CA ASP A 611 -10.79 24.40 -25.43
C ASP A 611 -10.06 25.34 -24.44
N SER A 612 -10.39 25.26 -23.14
CA SER A 612 -9.63 25.90 -22.07
C SER A 612 -8.70 24.91 -21.35
N SER A 613 -7.72 25.45 -20.63
CA SER A 613 -6.82 24.67 -19.76
C SER A 613 -7.40 24.40 -18.36
N ASP A 614 -8.64 24.80 -18.11
CA ASP A 614 -9.26 24.69 -16.79
C ASP A 614 -9.48 23.21 -16.41
N GLY A 615 -9.27 22.90 -15.13
CA GLY A 615 -9.28 21.52 -14.62
C GLY A 615 -8.16 20.61 -15.14
N HIS A 616 -7.17 21.11 -15.90
CA HIS A 616 -6.03 20.29 -16.31
C HIS A 616 -5.07 20.03 -15.13
N CYS A 617 -5.06 18.81 -14.61
CA CYS A 617 -4.29 18.46 -13.41
C CYS A 617 -2.79 18.14 -13.66
N GLY A 618 -2.17 18.56 -14.76
CA GLY A 618 -0.74 18.31 -15.02
C GLY A 618 0.23 18.83 -13.93
N PRO A 619 1.52 18.44 -13.93
CA PRO A 619 2.19 17.52 -14.86
C PRO A 619 1.89 16.03 -14.59
N TYR A 620 2.47 15.14 -15.40
CA TYR A 620 2.36 13.69 -15.20
C TYR A 620 2.84 13.25 -13.81
N ARG A 621 2.02 12.47 -13.09
CA ARG A 621 2.39 11.89 -11.79
C ARG A 621 3.34 10.71 -12.00
N SER A 622 4.58 10.86 -11.58
CA SER A 622 5.61 9.81 -11.65
C SER A 622 5.36 8.71 -10.61
N TRP A 623 5.95 7.52 -10.81
CA TRP A 623 5.82 6.44 -9.84
C TRP A 623 6.53 6.77 -8.52
N GLN A 624 7.62 7.55 -8.58
CA GLN A 624 8.37 8.02 -7.41
C GLN A 624 7.48 8.88 -6.51
N GLN A 625 6.81 9.90 -7.06
CA GLN A 625 5.86 10.74 -6.32
C GLN A 625 4.74 9.89 -5.69
N ILE A 626 4.19 8.93 -6.44
CA ILE A 626 3.16 8.00 -5.93
C ILE A 626 3.68 7.15 -4.76
N TYR A 627 4.94 6.70 -4.82
CA TYR A 627 5.60 5.93 -3.76
C TYR A 627 6.00 6.78 -2.55
N GLU A 628 6.37 8.03 -2.74
CA GLU A 628 6.90 8.90 -1.68
C GLU A 628 5.80 9.60 -0.87
N HIS A 629 4.58 9.67 -1.40
CA HIS A 629 3.45 10.31 -0.75
C HIS A 629 2.96 9.53 0.48
N ARG A 630 3.12 10.14 1.66
CA ARG A 630 2.73 9.59 2.97
C ARG A 630 1.87 10.61 3.74
N PRO A 631 0.66 10.94 3.26
CA PRO A 631 -0.14 12.05 3.79
C PRO A 631 -0.57 11.90 5.25
N TRP A 632 -0.46 10.70 5.83
CA TRP A 632 -0.71 10.38 7.24
C TRP A 632 0.50 10.58 8.17
N VAL A 633 1.64 11.07 7.65
CA VAL A 633 2.84 11.40 8.44
C VAL A 633 2.91 12.91 8.60
N ASP A 634 2.74 13.40 9.82
CA ASP A 634 2.77 14.83 10.13
C ASP A 634 4.20 15.31 10.44
N GLU A 635 4.88 15.86 9.42
CA GLU A 635 6.24 16.41 9.56
C GLU A 635 6.32 17.64 10.47
N SER A 636 5.19 18.27 10.84
CA SER A 636 5.19 19.40 11.78
C SER A 636 5.40 18.97 13.23
N VAL A 637 5.12 17.70 13.56
CA VAL A 637 5.34 17.12 14.88
C VAL A 637 6.79 16.63 14.99
N GLY A 638 7.71 17.59 15.08
CA GLY A 638 9.15 17.36 15.26
C GLY A 638 9.50 16.81 16.66
N GLY A 639 9.14 15.56 16.95
CA GLY A 639 9.45 14.90 18.22
C GLY A 639 8.84 13.50 18.38
N MET A 640 9.40 12.71 19.29
CA MET A 640 8.94 11.36 19.61
C MET A 640 7.65 11.38 20.43
N GLY A 641 6.51 11.58 19.75
CA GLY A 641 5.17 11.27 20.28
C GLY A 641 4.57 10.04 19.58
N PRO A 642 3.55 9.39 20.15
CA PRO A 642 2.69 8.51 19.36
C PRO A 642 2.02 9.33 18.25
N VAL A 643 1.81 8.72 17.08
CA VAL A 643 0.92 9.29 16.06
C VAL A 643 -0.44 9.51 16.71
N GLY A 644 -0.90 10.75 16.77
CA GLY A 644 -2.07 11.12 17.58
C GLY A 644 -3.34 10.37 17.14
N ASP A 645 -4.16 9.97 18.12
CA ASP A 645 -5.38 9.15 17.94
C ASP A 645 -6.52 9.83 17.11
N GLY A 646 -6.24 10.93 16.40
CA GLY A 646 -7.24 11.75 15.72
C GLY A 646 -7.57 11.34 14.28
N TRP A 647 -6.61 10.80 13.52
CA TRP A 647 -6.75 10.62 12.07
C TRP A 647 -7.11 9.19 11.67
N ARG A 648 -8.26 9.01 11.01
CA ARG A 648 -8.85 7.70 10.67
C ARG A 648 -8.69 7.36 9.18
N VAL A 649 -7.44 7.33 8.71
CA VAL A 649 -7.12 6.92 7.33
C VAL A 649 -7.23 5.40 7.20
N GLU A 650 -8.25 4.93 6.46
CA GLU A 650 -8.47 3.52 6.14
C GLU A 650 -7.48 3.01 5.07
N GLY A 651 -6.97 3.93 4.24
CA GLY A 651 -5.98 3.67 3.20
C GLY A 651 -6.06 4.67 2.05
N GLY A 652 -5.92 4.19 0.82
CA GLY A 652 -5.82 5.06 -0.35
C GLY A 652 -6.12 4.38 -1.68
N GLU A 653 -6.23 5.21 -2.71
CA GLU A 653 -6.62 4.81 -4.06
C GLU A 653 -5.95 5.69 -5.12
N ALA A 654 -5.44 5.05 -6.17
CA ALA A 654 -5.05 5.75 -7.39
C ALA A 654 -6.29 5.86 -8.29
N CYS A 655 -6.50 7.04 -8.88
CA CYS A 655 -7.64 7.29 -9.74
C CYS A 655 -7.22 7.26 -11.20
N GLN A 656 -7.95 6.51 -12.02
CA GLN A 656 -7.84 6.55 -13.48
C GLN A 656 -9.17 7.02 -14.08
N TRP A 657 -9.32 8.33 -14.17
CA TRP A 657 -10.33 8.99 -14.99
C TRP A 657 -10.03 8.78 -16.49
N SER A 658 -11.06 8.82 -17.35
CA SER A 658 -10.97 8.31 -18.73
C SER A 658 -11.35 9.30 -19.85
N GLU A 659 -11.46 10.60 -19.58
CA GLU A 659 -11.66 11.65 -20.59
C GLU A 659 -10.61 11.58 -21.72
N GLN A 660 -9.37 11.24 -21.34
CA GLN A 660 -8.21 11.10 -22.23
C GLN A 660 -7.63 9.67 -22.24
N LEU A 661 -8.45 8.64 -21.97
CA LEU A 661 -8.01 7.24 -22.00
C LEU A 661 -9.14 6.32 -22.49
N ALA A 662 -8.82 5.45 -23.45
CA ALA A 662 -9.76 4.45 -23.95
C ALA A 662 -9.08 3.07 -24.08
N ALA A 663 -9.87 2.09 -24.53
CA ALA A 663 -9.45 0.72 -24.80
C ALA A 663 -8.08 0.62 -25.51
N GLY A 664 -7.24 -0.30 -25.04
CA GLY A 664 -5.89 -0.54 -25.54
C GLY A 664 -4.80 0.26 -24.80
N GLY A 665 -5.12 1.45 -24.26
CA GLY A 665 -4.15 2.31 -23.56
C GLY A 665 -3.98 2.01 -22.06
N LEU A 666 -4.93 1.31 -21.45
CA LEU A 666 -5.07 1.19 -19.99
C LEU A 666 -3.80 0.71 -19.27
N ASP A 667 -3.24 -0.43 -19.69
CA ASP A 667 -2.09 -1.08 -19.05
C ASP A 667 -0.89 -0.15 -18.84
N ALA A 668 -0.53 0.62 -19.88
CA ALA A 668 0.65 1.48 -19.88
C ALA A 668 0.42 2.81 -19.14
N ARG A 669 -0.86 3.23 -18.98
CA ARG A 669 -1.20 4.38 -18.15
C ARG A 669 -1.16 3.99 -16.66
N VAL A 670 -1.72 2.85 -16.31
CA VAL A 670 -1.93 2.41 -14.91
C VAL A 670 -0.70 1.70 -14.30
N TRP A 671 0.04 0.91 -15.09
CA TRP A 671 1.16 0.10 -14.60
C TRP A 671 2.51 0.55 -15.17
N PRO A 672 3.59 0.62 -14.37
CA PRO A 672 3.72 0.12 -12.99
C PRO A 672 3.36 1.12 -11.89
N ARG A 673 2.87 2.34 -12.21
CA ARG A 673 2.55 3.39 -11.22
C ARG A 673 1.65 2.91 -10.07
N THR A 674 0.62 2.12 -10.38
CA THR A 674 -0.31 1.60 -9.36
C THR A 674 0.32 0.49 -8.49
N ALA A 675 1.38 -0.17 -8.95
CA ALA A 675 2.18 -1.07 -8.11
C ALA A 675 3.00 -0.29 -7.07
N ALA A 676 3.45 0.93 -7.39
CA ALA A 676 4.10 1.84 -6.44
C ALA A 676 3.16 2.22 -5.29
N LEU A 677 1.90 2.57 -5.60
CA LEU A 677 0.87 2.79 -4.58
C LEU A 677 0.63 1.53 -3.74
N ALA A 678 0.57 0.36 -4.38
CA ALA A 678 0.27 -0.89 -3.70
C ALA A 678 1.28 -1.23 -2.59
N GLU A 679 2.57 -0.96 -2.80
CA GLU A 679 3.58 -1.12 -1.75
C GLU A 679 3.53 0.00 -0.70
N ARG A 680 3.26 1.25 -1.10
CA ARG A 680 3.02 2.35 -0.14
C ARG A 680 1.87 2.01 0.83
N LEU A 681 0.78 1.42 0.34
CA LEU A 681 -0.37 1.05 1.17
C LEU A 681 -0.27 -0.32 1.86
N TRP A 682 0.55 -1.25 1.36
CA TRP A 682 0.81 -2.53 2.03
C TRP A 682 1.88 -2.40 3.12
N SER A 683 3.00 -1.75 2.81
CA SER A 683 4.23 -1.80 3.62
C SER A 683 4.53 -0.50 4.36
N ASP A 684 4.07 0.64 3.84
CA ASP A 684 4.32 2.02 4.31
C ASP A 684 5.78 2.28 4.79
N ARG A 685 6.76 1.82 4.01
CA ARG A 685 8.19 1.98 4.33
C ARG A 685 8.58 3.46 4.51
N ALA A 686 9.46 3.72 5.49
CA ALA A 686 9.93 5.08 5.76
C ALA A 686 10.87 5.60 4.66
N GLU A 687 11.52 4.69 3.93
CA GLU A 687 12.31 5.03 2.75
C GLU A 687 11.40 5.48 1.60
N GLY A 688 11.84 6.50 0.86
CA GLY A 688 11.19 6.99 -0.36
C GLY A 688 11.51 6.09 -1.57
N ALA A 689 11.61 6.66 -2.78
CA ALA A 689 11.99 5.90 -3.99
C ALA A 689 13.50 5.55 -4.00
N ALA A 690 13.94 4.77 -3.01
CA ALA A 690 15.33 4.35 -2.85
C ALA A 690 15.77 3.32 -3.90
N ALA A 691 17.08 3.10 -4.02
CA ALA A 691 17.68 2.19 -5.01
C ALA A 691 17.10 0.75 -4.95
N ASP A 692 16.76 0.24 -3.77
CA ASP A 692 16.11 -1.07 -3.64
C ASP A 692 14.70 -1.11 -4.25
N VAL A 693 13.96 0.01 -4.15
CA VAL A 693 12.59 0.14 -4.64
C VAL A 693 12.57 0.09 -6.17
N TYR A 694 13.52 0.79 -6.84
CA TYR A 694 13.71 0.69 -8.29
C TYR A 694 13.94 -0.77 -8.74
N LEU A 695 14.83 -1.51 -8.07
CA LEU A 695 15.17 -2.90 -8.40
C LEU A 695 13.99 -3.85 -8.27
N ARG A 696 13.26 -3.75 -7.15
CA ARG A 696 12.10 -4.62 -6.87
C ARG A 696 10.90 -4.25 -7.74
N LEU A 697 10.72 -2.96 -8.07
CA LEU A 697 9.65 -2.50 -8.96
C LEU A 697 9.89 -2.89 -10.42
N ASP A 698 11.13 -2.89 -10.93
CA ASP A 698 11.42 -3.38 -12.29
C ASP A 698 11.31 -4.92 -12.37
N THR A 699 11.68 -5.62 -11.28
CA THR A 699 11.41 -7.07 -11.15
C THR A 699 9.90 -7.35 -11.11
N GLN A 700 9.11 -6.57 -10.39
CA GLN A 700 7.64 -6.68 -10.39
C GLN A 700 7.04 -6.33 -11.76
N ARG A 701 7.57 -5.31 -12.44
CA ARG A 701 7.19 -4.94 -13.80
C ARG A 701 7.46 -6.09 -14.78
N ALA A 702 8.58 -6.80 -14.64
CA ALA A 702 8.86 -8.01 -15.43
C ALA A 702 7.84 -9.14 -15.15
N ARG A 703 7.43 -9.34 -13.88
CA ARG A 703 6.33 -10.27 -13.53
C ARG A 703 5.00 -9.86 -14.16
N LEU A 704 4.65 -8.57 -14.15
CA LEU A 704 3.43 -8.04 -14.78
C LEU A 704 3.43 -8.26 -16.31
N LEU A 705 4.56 -7.97 -16.98
CA LEU A 705 4.74 -8.25 -18.41
C LEU A 705 4.58 -9.73 -18.73
N ALA A 706 5.14 -10.62 -17.90
CA ALA A 706 5.03 -12.07 -18.08
C ALA A 706 3.60 -12.61 -17.82
N ARG A 707 2.76 -11.87 -17.07
CA ARG A 707 1.30 -12.09 -16.95
C ARG A 707 0.49 -11.37 -18.05
N GLY A 708 1.15 -10.80 -19.07
CA GLY A 708 0.51 -10.18 -20.24
C GLY A 708 0.09 -8.71 -20.07
N VAL A 709 0.44 -8.06 -18.95
CA VAL A 709 0.14 -6.65 -18.69
C VAL A 709 1.17 -5.76 -19.40
N ARG A 710 0.74 -4.86 -20.28
CA ARG A 710 1.60 -3.98 -21.10
C ARG A 710 2.17 -2.80 -20.30
N ALA A 711 2.83 -3.07 -19.17
CA ALA A 711 3.32 -2.06 -18.22
C ALA A 711 4.45 -1.17 -18.79
N ALA A 712 4.31 0.14 -18.63
CA ALA A 712 5.24 1.16 -19.12
C ALA A 712 6.67 1.00 -18.53
N PRO A 713 7.74 1.35 -19.26
CA PRO A 713 9.11 1.30 -18.74
C PRO A 713 9.33 2.28 -17.59
N LEU A 714 10.07 1.86 -16.56
CA LEU A 714 10.55 2.72 -15.48
C LEU A 714 11.76 3.57 -15.91
N TRP A 715 12.61 2.96 -16.73
CA TRP A 715 13.94 3.44 -17.14
C TRP A 715 14.39 2.72 -18.42
N PRO A 716 15.51 3.10 -19.07
CA PRO A 716 16.07 2.36 -20.19
C PRO A 716 16.37 0.91 -19.80
N ARG A 717 16.11 -0.05 -20.70
CA ARG A 717 16.38 -1.50 -20.48
C ARG A 717 17.84 -1.81 -20.13
N TRP A 718 18.78 -0.92 -20.48
CA TRP A 718 20.16 -1.04 -20.04
C TRP A 718 20.30 -0.96 -18.51
N CYS A 719 19.51 -0.15 -17.81
CA CYS A 719 19.49 -0.08 -16.35
C CYS A 719 18.99 -1.39 -15.73
N THR A 720 17.93 -2.03 -16.27
CA THR A 720 17.50 -3.37 -15.86
C THR A 720 18.66 -4.38 -15.81
N HIS A 721 19.57 -4.30 -16.80
CA HIS A 721 20.72 -5.19 -16.94
C HIS A 721 22.01 -4.72 -16.25
N ASN A 722 22.08 -3.47 -15.79
CA ASN A 722 23.26 -2.84 -15.18
C ASN A 722 22.84 -1.84 -14.05
N PRO A 723 22.01 -2.24 -13.07
CA PRO A 723 21.20 -1.27 -12.31
C PRO A 723 22.01 -0.31 -11.44
N HIS A 724 23.14 -0.76 -10.89
CA HIS A 724 24.02 0.04 -10.04
C HIS A 724 24.89 1.06 -10.82
N ALA A 725 24.64 1.22 -12.12
CA ALA A 725 25.15 2.31 -12.93
C ALA A 725 24.06 3.34 -13.30
N CYS A 726 22.83 3.16 -12.79
CA CYS A 726 21.70 4.09 -12.92
C CYS A 726 21.12 4.55 -11.57
N LEU A 727 21.76 4.19 -10.45
CA LEU A 727 21.32 4.36 -9.06
C LEU A 727 22.49 4.72 -8.14
#